data_AF-A0A377GEC6-F1
#
_entry.id   AF-A0A377GEC6-F1
#
_cell.length_a   1.000
_cell.length_b   1.000
_cell.length_c   1.000
_cell.angle_alpha   90.00
_cell.angle_beta   90.00
_cell.angle_gamma   90.00
#
_symmetry.space_group_name_H-M   'P 1'
#
loop_
_entity.id
_entity.type
_entity.pdbx_description
1 polymer ?
#
loop_
_entity_poly.entity_id
_entity_poly.type
_entity_poly.pdbx_seq_one_letter_code
_entity_poly.pdbx_strand_id
1 'polypeptide(L)'
;MPYWVQGNAQQIFHAFGQGWAVGAHKDDSHIIDRDFPATHFLGNLQQATRHFKIWTRDAQGKYYLQGNMNAGNLAFLFGPHPLQKEGEDTEACHANLIRLNFAYINDAGENCGLLVMYRKDDPTQWVMALGKNGHVAPQERLLYCLSSFDLNPFIKAPDSEVKVSPVGSLEPLVEQLGAELPSFLLHSAVNGDNAVTLRFQRIALLMRKLQIKQETVILPDPIPFTELDLRGLFADNPALDLILHYKIHEDLSLSTPLLKDLLTENSRLRQELQQLQLTDDERINKSLIKILLVFHENGFLEQYRKVLTDLELVKKFSAYMWDKTQIKLIPFLLEQKYSIEEIRLVLSEAAYYQALNKLVDLEPALAIEAKDFFNDPKKLEELNLIHSFPDEDCRMLCLIFWVKGSLSEDGYQQIYAATKKYPFMASSLVALDQSKTVDIEKLERHALDPHLHLQDSIRYHFAAELKEFAAGNANLHKLNSEQLNAANQALLLLKQLPDVSPQQYRLVLGKDNKGEALRLLLPQLANIENEGYRKSLVDVLYAGVIGIQTQGNKVLAIKDRKLLALAENLRERFICVTLMQDLKIHKKLVEWVAQENEEAKRFRQIISRVEAQCKVISERLAGSKSYQNMKSAWEKAQVDYRKKVYKIAFDGLMHPNVSIREKLQSVEKNILDIVDPQVEPGIYKFVMDVLIVLTNLIITLCTGFTANAVKYKLTGNLWFFNQTSSGEEIRALHKEVIKLVEPEKTDENDMEQLISCGQMC
;
A
#
# COMPACT_ATOMS: atom_id res chain seq x y z
N MET A 1 -37.13 -38.22 -5.16
CA MET A 1 -35.86 -38.59 -5.82
C MET A 1 -35.41 -37.39 -6.64
N PRO A 2 -34.24 -36.80 -6.36
CA PRO A 2 -33.73 -35.67 -7.13
C PRO A 2 -33.33 -35.99 -8.58
N TYR A 3 -33.23 -34.95 -9.41
CA TYR A 3 -32.84 -35.01 -10.82
C TYR A 3 -31.67 -34.08 -11.08
N TRP A 4 -30.65 -34.60 -11.74
CA TRP A 4 -29.37 -33.96 -12.01
C TRP A 4 -29.19 -33.64 -13.48
N VAL A 5 -28.66 -32.45 -13.75
CA VAL A 5 -28.27 -31.98 -15.08
C VAL A 5 -26.93 -31.26 -14.97
N GLN A 6 -26.03 -31.49 -15.94
CA GLN A 6 -24.74 -30.81 -16.02
C GLN A 6 -24.36 -30.51 -17.47
N GLY A 7 -23.54 -29.48 -17.67
CA GLY A 7 -23.00 -29.08 -18.97
C GLY A 7 -22.33 -27.71 -18.89
N ASN A 8 -21.89 -27.17 -20.02
CA ASN A 8 -21.46 -25.78 -20.05
C ASN A 8 -22.67 -24.83 -20.18
N ALA A 9 -22.47 -23.53 -19.92
CA ALA A 9 -23.56 -22.56 -19.96
C ALA A 9 -24.21 -22.45 -21.34
N GLN A 10 -23.45 -22.56 -22.44
CA GLN A 10 -24.02 -22.55 -23.79
C GLN A 10 -25.00 -23.72 -24.01
N GLN A 11 -24.59 -24.94 -23.64
CA GLN A 11 -25.40 -26.15 -23.77
C GLN A 11 -26.66 -26.07 -22.91
N ILE A 12 -26.51 -25.74 -21.63
CA ILE A 12 -27.61 -25.73 -20.66
C ILE A 12 -28.64 -24.64 -20.99
N PHE A 13 -28.21 -23.39 -21.22
CA PHE A 13 -29.15 -22.33 -21.57
C PHE A 13 -29.85 -22.60 -22.91
N HIS A 14 -29.16 -23.19 -23.89
CA HIS A 14 -29.79 -23.61 -25.13
C HIS A 14 -30.82 -24.73 -24.91
N ALA A 15 -30.49 -25.76 -24.12
CA ALA A 15 -31.37 -26.88 -23.79
C ALA A 15 -32.71 -26.43 -23.18
N PHE A 16 -32.68 -25.43 -22.29
CA PHE A 16 -33.87 -24.86 -21.64
C PHE A 16 -34.59 -23.79 -22.50
N GLY A 17 -34.11 -23.53 -23.72
CA GLY A 17 -34.67 -22.52 -24.63
C GLY A 17 -34.40 -21.07 -24.19
N GLN A 18 -33.33 -20.85 -23.44
CA GLN A 18 -32.92 -19.56 -22.86
C GLN A 18 -31.58 -19.07 -23.43
N GLY A 19 -31.26 -19.41 -24.68
CA GLY A 19 -29.98 -19.06 -25.32
C GLY A 19 -29.66 -17.57 -25.36
N TRP A 20 -30.67 -16.69 -25.25
CA TRP A 20 -30.49 -15.24 -25.16
C TRP A 20 -29.65 -14.82 -23.95
N ALA A 21 -29.72 -15.57 -22.83
CA ALA A 21 -29.05 -15.21 -21.57
C ALA A 21 -27.53 -15.46 -21.58
N VAL A 22 -27.03 -16.13 -22.62
CA VAL A 22 -25.61 -16.40 -22.85
C VAL A 22 -25.13 -15.84 -24.19
N GLY A 23 -25.98 -15.05 -24.86
CA GLY A 23 -25.64 -14.40 -26.12
C GLY A 23 -24.55 -13.33 -25.96
N ALA A 24 -23.79 -13.09 -27.02
CA ALA A 24 -22.88 -11.94 -27.06
C ALA A 24 -23.70 -10.65 -27.16
N HIS A 25 -23.44 -9.72 -26.24
CA HIS A 25 -23.98 -8.36 -26.23
C HIS A 25 -22.86 -7.35 -26.52
N LYS A 26 -23.22 -6.06 -26.58
CA LYS A 26 -22.22 -4.99 -26.62
C LYS A 26 -21.36 -5.09 -25.36
N ASP A 27 -20.04 -5.06 -25.54
CA ASP A 27 -19.10 -5.10 -24.42
C ASP A 27 -19.24 -3.82 -23.61
N ASP A 28 -19.77 -3.95 -22.39
CA ASP A 28 -19.96 -2.85 -21.44
C ASP A 28 -19.52 -3.33 -20.05
N SER A 29 -18.21 -3.30 -19.84
CA SER A 29 -17.58 -3.69 -18.58
C SER A 29 -18.03 -2.82 -17.39
N HIS A 30 -18.57 -1.62 -17.63
CA HIS A 30 -19.10 -0.78 -16.55
C HIS A 30 -20.31 -1.40 -15.83
N ILE A 31 -21.04 -2.30 -16.50
CA ILE A 31 -22.15 -3.03 -15.88
C ILE A 31 -21.64 -3.95 -14.76
N ILE A 32 -20.45 -4.55 -14.93
CA ILE A 32 -19.79 -5.39 -13.93
C ILE A 32 -19.50 -4.56 -12.67
N ASP A 33 -18.93 -3.37 -12.85
CA ASP A 33 -18.60 -2.46 -11.74
C ASP A 33 -19.85 -2.04 -10.94
N ARG A 34 -20.95 -1.78 -11.64
CA ARG A 34 -22.24 -1.39 -11.04
C ARG A 34 -22.89 -2.49 -10.21
N ASP A 35 -22.64 -3.76 -10.54
CA ASP A 35 -23.33 -4.90 -9.93
C ASP A 35 -22.56 -5.48 -8.70
N PHE A 36 -21.31 -5.08 -8.45
CA PHE A 36 -20.57 -5.50 -7.24
C PHE A 36 -21.30 -5.18 -5.93
N PRO A 37 -21.86 -3.97 -5.71
CA PRO A 37 -22.58 -3.64 -4.48
C PRO A 37 -23.84 -4.49 -4.24
N ALA A 38 -24.40 -5.10 -5.29
CA ALA A 38 -25.56 -5.98 -5.20
C ALA A 38 -25.18 -7.46 -5.02
N THR A 39 -23.90 -7.80 -5.11
CA THR A 39 -23.43 -9.20 -5.07
C THR A 39 -23.29 -9.69 -3.64
N HIS A 40 -24.16 -10.62 -3.25
CA HIS A 40 -24.00 -11.39 -2.02
C HIS A 40 -22.79 -12.33 -2.13
N PHE A 41 -21.88 -12.20 -1.18
CA PHE A 41 -20.64 -12.96 -1.10
C PHE A 41 -20.59 -13.75 0.22
N LEU A 42 -20.20 -15.01 0.14
CA LEU A 42 -20.00 -15.91 1.28
C LEU A 42 -18.52 -16.32 1.33
N GLY A 43 -17.75 -15.66 2.19
CA GLY A 43 -16.32 -15.92 2.33
C GLY A 43 -15.61 -14.83 3.12
N ASN A 44 -14.29 -14.92 3.19
CA ASN A 44 -13.43 -13.94 3.87
C ASN A 44 -12.96 -12.82 2.92
N LEU A 45 -12.28 -11.81 3.47
CA LEU A 45 -11.78 -10.66 2.71
C LEU A 45 -10.78 -11.04 1.60
N GLN A 46 -9.94 -12.06 1.83
CA GLN A 46 -8.98 -12.53 0.83
C GLN A 46 -9.71 -13.13 -0.37
N GLN A 47 -10.72 -13.96 -0.12
CA GLN A 47 -11.57 -14.54 -1.16
C GLN A 47 -12.39 -13.46 -1.88
N ALA A 48 -12.94 -12.48 -1.17
CA ALA A 48 -13.66 -11.35 -1.77
C ALA A 48 -12.75 -10.51 -2.68
N THR A 49 -11.52 -10.25 -2.25
CA THR A 49 -10.50 -9.54 -3.04
C THR A 49 -10.18 -10.32 -4.31
N ARG A 50 -10.05 -11.65 -4.22
CA ARG A 50 -9.82 -12.51 -5.39
C ARG A 50 -11.02 -12.50 -6.35
N HIS A 51 -12.23 -12.63 -5.83
CA HIS A 51 -13.47 -12.55 -6.61
C HIS A 51 -13.53 -11.25 -7.43
N PHE A 52 -13.28 -10.11 -6.79
CA PHE A 52 -13.22 -8.82 -7.47
C PHE A 52 -12.12 -8.73 -8.53
N LYS A 53 -10.91 -9.22 -8.24
CA LYS A 53 -9.81 -9.23 -9.22
C LYS A 53 -10.16 -10.04 -10.47
N ILE A 54 -10.79 -11.21 -10.30
CA ILE A 54 -11.25 -12.05 -11.42
C ILE A 54 -12.26 -11.28 -12.27
N TRP A 55 -13.27 -10.67 -11.63
CA TRP A 55 -14.32 -9.97 -12.36
C TRP A 55 -13.88 -8.65 -13.01
N THR A 56 -12.88 -7.97 -12.46
CA THR A 56 -12.37 -6.71 -13.02
C THR A 56 -11.30 -6.90 -14.09
N ARG A 57 -10.52 -7.99 -14.03
CA ARG A 57 -9.37 -8.22 -14.94
C ARG A 57 -9.63 -9.26 -16.00
N ASP A 58 -10.35 -10.33 -15.66
CA ASP A 58 -10.42 -11.54 -16.48
C ASP A 58 -11.80 -11.72 -17.12
N ALA A 59 -12.80 -10.90 -16.76
CA ALA A 59 -14.16 -11.03 -17.25
C ALA A 59 -14.32 -10.57 -18.70
N GLN A 60 -15.12 -11.31 -19.47
CA GLN A 60 -15.53 -10.92 -20.81
C GLN A 60 -16.89 -10.20 -20.76
N GLY A 61 -16.88 -8.87 -20.71
CA GLY A 61 -18.08 -8.04 -20.53
C GLY A 61 -19.18 -8.28 -21.59
N LYS A 62 -18.81 -8.59 -22.83
CA LYS A 62 -19.75 -8.99 -23.90
C LYS A 62 -20.64 -10.20 -23.58
N TYR A 63 -20.26 -11.06 -22.63
CA TYR A 63 -21.05 -12.22 -22.19
C TYR A 63 -21.57 -12.06 -20.76
N TYR A 64 -21.49 -10.86 -20.20
CA TYR A 64 -21.98 -10.59 -18.86
C TYR A 64 -23.50 -10.42 -18.87
N LEU A 65 -24.15 -11.12 -17.94
CA LEU A 65 -25.52 -10.91 -17.55
C LEU A 65 -25.59 -10.71 -16.04
N GLN A 66 -26.44 -9.78 -15.61
CA GLN A 66 -26.68 -9.54 -14.18
C GLN A 66 -26.98 -10.86 -13.46
N GLY A 67 -26.25 -11.11 -12.38
CA GLY A 67 -26.31 -12.35 -11.62
C GLY A 67 -25.29 -13.42 -12.01
N ASN A 68 -24.44 -13.22 -13.04
CA ASN A 68 -23.34 -14.16 -13.31
C ASN A 68 -22.33 -14.26 -12.15
N MET A 69 -22.14 -13.17 -11.38
CA MET A 69 -21.20 -13.15 -10.25
C MET A 69 -21.55 -14.16 -9.17
N ASN A 70 -22.84 -14.42 -8.94
CA ASN A 70 -23.36 -15.22 -7.83
C ASN A 70 -24.34 -16.32 -8.27
N ALA A 71 -24.34 -16.67 -9.56
CA ALA A 71 -25.27 -17.62 -10.19
C ALA A 71 -26.76 -17.24 -10.14
N GLY A 72 -27.10 -15.99 -9.80
CA GLY A 72 -28.48 -15.51 -9.84
C GLY A 72 -29.11 -15.61 -11.25
N ASN A 73 -28.31 -15.55 -12.31
CA ASN A 73 -28.81 -15.71 -13.68
C ASN A 73 -29.36 -17.13 -13.97
N LEU A 74 -29.01 -18.14 -13.16
CA LEU A 74 -29.50 -19.51 -13.38
C LEU A 74 -31.01 -19.65 -13.12
N ALA A 75 -31.63 -18.68 -12.45
CA ALA A 75 -33.09 -18.64 -12.29
C ALA A 75 -33.81 -18.52 -13.64
N PHE A 76 -33.18 -17.90 -14.65
CA PHE A 76 -33.78 -17.73 -15.98
C PHE A 76 -34.03 -19.04 -16.73
N LEU A 77 -33.37 -20.14 -16.34
CA LEU A 77 -33.60 -21.48 -16.92
C LEU A 77 -35.08 -21.88 -16.82
N PHE A 78 -35.78 -21.40 -15.80
CA PHE A 78 -37.17 -21.76 -15.49
C PHE A 78 -38.18 -20.66 -15.87
N GLY A 79 -37.74 -19.66 -16.64
CA GLY A 79 -38.59 -18.55 -17.08
C GLY A 79 -38.78 -17.45 -16.01
N PRO A 80 -39.74 -16.53 -16.23
CA PRO A 80 -39.94 -15.36 -15.37
C PRO A 80 -40.55 -15.70 -13.99
N HIS A 81 -41.29 -16.80 -13.89
CA HIS A 81 -41.98 -17.23 -12.67
C HIS A 81 -41.57 -18.67 -12.31
N PRO A 82 -40.33 -18.87 -11.83
CA PRO A 82 -39.82 -20.21 -11.51
C PRO A 82 -40.67 -20.85 -10.40
N LEU A 83 -40.98 -22.14 -10.56
CA LEU A 83 -41.77 -22.95 -9.62
C LEU A 83 -43.23 -22.50 -9.42
N GLN A 84 -43.79 -21.70 -10.34
CA GLN A 84 -45.22 -21.36 -10.31
C GLN A 84 -46.08 -22.63 -10.47
N LYS A 85 -47.09 -22.80 -9.61
CA LYS A 85 -48.04 -23.91 -9.72
C LYS A 85 -49.06 -23.62 -10.83
N GLU A 86 -49.60 -24.68 -11.43
CA GLU A 86 -50.64 -24.53 -12.46
C GLU A 86 -51.86 -23.79 -11.91
N GLY A 87 -52.30 -22.73 -12.60
CA GLY A 87 -53.41 -21.87 -12.18
C GLY A 87 -53.11 -20.93 -11.01
N GLU A 88 -51.87 -20.89 -10.51
CA GLU A 88 -51.47 -19.97 -9.44
C GLU A 88 -51.27 -18.54 -9.98
N ASP A 89 -51.76 -17.55 -9.25
CA ASP A 89 -51.48 -16.15 -9.54
C ASP A 89 -49.99 -15.80 -9.35
N THR A 90 -49.50 -14.84 -10.14
CA THR A 90 -48.08 -14.46 -10.14
C THR A 90 -47.64 -13.84 -8.81
N GLU A 91 -48.49 -13.04 -8.17
CA GLU A 91 -48.16 -12.42 -6.87
C GLU A 91 -48.07 -13.48 -5.78
N ALA A 92 -48.97 -14.47 -5.80
CA ALA A 92 -48.94 -15.61 -4.89
C ALA A 92 -47.65 -16.44 -5.07
N CYS A 93 -47.23 -16.68 -6.31
CA CYS A 93 -45.96 -17.35 -6.59
C CYS A 93 -44.77 -16.57 -6.00
N HIS A 94 -44.71 -15.25 -6.23
CA HIS A 94 -43.62 -14.42 -5.71
C HIS A 94 -43.58 -14.35 -4.18
N ALA A 95 -44.73 -14.35 -3.50
CA ALA A 95 -44.80 -14.35 -2.04
C ALA A 95 -44.26 -15.66 -1.42
N ASN A 96 -44.48 -16.78 -2.12
CA ASN A 96 -44.12 -18.12 -1.67
C ASN A 96 -42.73 -18.59 -2.15
N LEU A 97 -42.19 -18.00 -3.21
CA LEU A 97 -40.86 -18.33 -3.73
C LEU A 97 -39.76 -17.74 -2.85
N ILE A 98 -38.85 -18.59 -2.38
CA ILE A 98 -37.56 -18.17 -1.85
C ILE A 98 -36.51 -18.36 -2.93
N ARG A 99 -35.67 -17.34 -3.10
CA ARG A 99 -34.49 -17.36 -3.95
C ARG A 99 -33.29 -16.84 -3.16
N LEU A 100 -32.28 -17.68 -3.01
CA LEU A 100 -31.00 -17.33 -2.39
C LEU A 100 -29.91 -17.55 -3.42
N ASN A 101 -29.05 -16.55 -3.60
CA ASN A 101 -27.89 -16.69 -4.46
C ASN A 101 -26.69 -15.94 -3.91
N PHE A 102 -25.53 -16.58 -3.93
CA PHE A 102 -24.29 -16.01 -3.40
C PHE A 102 -23.07 -16.49 -4.17
N ALA A 103 -22.05 -15.65 -4.19
CA ALA A 103 -20.73 -15.93 -4.74
C ALA A 103 -19.80 -16.46 -3.66
N TYR A 104 -18.84 -17.30 -4.03
CA TYR A 104 -17.73 -17.73 -3.17
C TYR A 104 -16.52 -18.11 -4.03
N ILE A 105 -15.35 -18.23 -3.39
CA ILE A 105 -14.14 -18.79 -4.02
C ILE A 105 -13.89 -20.17 -3.43
N ASN A 106 -13.74 -21.17 -4.29
CA ASN A 106 -13.49 -22.54 -3.86
C ASN A 106 -12.01 -22.79 -3.50
N ASP A 107 -11.69 -23.98 -3.01
CA ASP A 107 -10.34 -24.31 -2.52
C ASP A 107 -9.30 -24.35 -3.66
N ALA A 108 -9.74 -24.56 -4.91
CA ALA A 108 -8.92 -24.43 -6.11
C ALA A 108 -8.72 -22.96 -6.57
N GLY A 109 -9.39 -22.01 -5.92
CA GLY A 109 -9.34 -20.59 -6.25
C GLY A 109 -10.20 -20.19 -7.44
N GLU A 110 -11.15 -21.03 -7.85
CA GLU A 110 -12.12 -20.76 -8.92
C GLU A 110 -13.24 -19.85 -8.42
N ASN A 111 -13.82 -19.08 -9.34
CA ASN A 111 -14.97 -18.23 -9.04
C ASN A 111 -16.27 -19.03 -9.15
N CYS A 112 -17.00 -19.18 -8.05
CA CYS A 112 -18.23 -19.96 -7.98
C CYS A 112 -19.43 -19.11 -7.56
N GLY A 113 -20.62 -19.52 -8.00
CA GLY A 113 -21.90 -19.00 -7.53
C GLY A 113 -22.90 -20.12 -7.31
N LEU A 114 -23.69 -20.04 -6.25
CA LEU A 114 -24.73 -21.01 -5.94
C LEU A 114 -26.09 -20.31 -5.88
N LEU A 115 -27.07 -20.88 -6.57
CA LEU A 115 -28.49 -20.52 -6.52
C LEU A 115 -29.26 -21.64 -5.82
N VAL A 116 -30.13 -21.27 -4.87
CA VAL A 116 -31.11 -22.18 -4.27
C VAL A 116 -32.48 -21.51 -4.35
N MET A 117 -33.44 -22.20 -4.97
CA MET A 117 -34.82 -21.76 -5.10
C MET A 117 -35.76 -22.84 -4.54
N TYR A 118 -36.75 -22.43 -3.77
CA TYR A 118 -37.76 -23.35 -3.24
C TYR A 118 -39.04 -22.60 -2.88
N ARG A 119 -40.12 -23.36 -2.67
CA ARG A 119 -41.41 -22.81 -2.24
C ARG A 119 -41.62 -22.96 -0.73
N LYS A 120 -42.10 -21.92 -0.07
CA LYS A 120 -42.45 -21.95 1.37
C LYS A 120 -43.68 -22.81 1.65
N ASP A 121 -44.67 -22.72 0.77
CA ASP A 121 -45.95 -23.42 0.86
C ASP A 121 -45.88 -24.87 0.36
N ASP A 122 -44.80 -25.23 -0.36
CA ASP A 122 -44.51 -26.59 -0.79
C ASP A 122 -43.00 -26.84 -0.79
N PRO A 123 -42.41 -27.15 0.38
CA PRO A 123 -40.96 -27.31 0.50
C PRO A 123 -40.41 -28.51 -0.28
N THR A 124 -41.26 -29.36 -0.86
CA THR A 124 -40.84 -30.45 -1.75
C THR A 124 -40.50 -29.97 -3.15
N GLN A 125 -40.85 -28.74 -3.52
CA GLN A 125 -40.49 -28.13 -4.81
C GLN A 125 -39.28 -27.21 -4.66
N TRP A 126 -38.13 -27.65 -5.18
CA TRP A 126 -36.88 -26.90 -5.09
C TRP A 126 -35.93 -27.17 -6.26
N VAL A 127 -35.02 -26.23 -6.47
CA VAL A 127 -33.91 -26.27 -7.43
C VAL A 127 -32.65 -25.69 -6.78
N MET A 128 -31.52 -26.35 -6.98
CA MET A 128 -30.19 -25.92 -6.57
C MET A 128 -29.28 -25.93 -7.79
N ALA A 129 -28.63 -24.80 -8.08
CA ALA A 129 -27.80 -24.67 -9.26
C ALA A 129 -26.45 -24.01 -8.93
N LEU A 130 -25.36 -24.66 -9.31
CA LEU A 130 -23.99 -24.19 -9.17
C LEU A 130 -23.46 -23.75 -10.53
N GLY A 131 -22.86 -22.56 -10.57
CA GLY A 131 -22.07 -22.09 -11.70
C GLY A 131 -20.61 -21.90 -11.30
N LYS A 132 -19.69 -22.40 -12.13
CA LYS A 132 -18.25 -22.14 -12.01
C LYS A 132 -17.75 -21.28 -13.16
N ASN A 133 -16.76 -20.44 -12.86
CA ASN A 133 -16.08 -19.58 -13.81
C ASN A 133 -17.04 -18.65 -14.59
N GLY A 134 -18.04 -18.09 -13.93
CA GLY A 134 -19.06 -17.24 -14.58
C GLY A 134 -18.53 -16.04 -15.37
N HIS A 135 -17.26 -15.66 -15.18
CA HIS A 135 -16.57 -14.53 -15.84
C HIS A 135 -16.05 -14.86 -17.26
N VAL A 136 -15.83 -16.13 -17.61
CA VAL A 136 -15.29 -16.54 -18.92
C VAL A 136 -16.37 -16.70 -20.00
N ALA A 137 -16.04 -17.18 -21.19
CA ALA A 137 -17.01 -17.41 -22.26
C ALA A 137 -18.01 -18.55 -21.92
N PRO A 138 -19.26 -18.53 -22.43
CA PRO A 138 -20.28 -19.53 -22.09
C PRO A 138 -19.91 -21.00 -22.28
N GLN A 139 -19.00 -21.30 -23.21
CA GLN A 139 -18.53 -22.66 -23.50
C GLN A 139 -17.59 -23.21 -22.41
N GLU A 140 -16.99 -22.32 -21.62
CA GLU A 140 -16.03 -22.63 -20.55
C GLU A 140 -16.65 -22.52 -19.15
N ARG A 141 -17.87 -21.96 -19.04
CA ARG A 141 -18.65 -21.88 -17.79
C ARG A 141 -19.28 -23.23 -17.48
N LEU A 142 -18.89 -23.89 -16.39
CA LEU A 142 -19.51 -25.15 -15.97
C LEU A 142 -20.76 -24.88 -15.13
N LEU A 143 -21.87 -25.53 -15.48
CA LEU A 143 -23.14 -25.43 -14.78
C LEU A 143 -23.59 -26.82 -14.31
N TYR A 144 -24.11 -26.84 -13.09
CA TYR A 144 -24.67 -28.03 -12.44
C TYR A 144 -26.01 -27.66 -11.86
N CYS A 145 -27.05 -28.44 -12.13
CA CYS A 145 -28.41 -28.20 -11.67
C CYS A 145 -28.97 -29.47 -11.06
N LEU A 146 -29.57 -29.33 -9.88
CA LEU A 146 -30.22 -30.39 -9.14
C LEU A 146 -31.62 -29.92 -8.72
N SER A 147 -32.65 -30.72 -8.97
CA SER A 147 -34.03 -30.39 -8.62
C SER A 147 -34.73 -31.55 -7.93
N SER A 148 -35.81 -31.26 -7.20
CA SER A 148 -36.66 -32.30 -6.61
C SER A 148 -37.64 -32.95 -7.58
N PHE A 149 -37.86 -32.34 -8.73
CA PHE A 149 -38.79 -32.76 -9.78
C PHE A 149 -38.07 -32.98 -11.11
N ASP A 150 -38.69 -33.74 -12.01
CA ASP A 150 -38.10 -34.07 -13.30
C ASP A 150 -37.91 -32.83 -14.16
N LEU A 151 -36.69 -32.65 -14.68
CA LEU A 151 -36.31 -31.52 -15.54
C LEU A 151 -36.58 -31.79 -17.02
N ASN A 152 -36.86 -33.03 -17.44
CA ASN A 152 -37.12 -33.36 -18.84
C ASN A 152 -38.22 -32.48 -19.48
N PRO A 153 -39.35 -32.17 -18.80
CA PRO A 153 -40.38 -31.29 -19.36
C PRO A 153 -39.91 -29.86 -19.65
N PHE A 154 -38.79 -29.43 -19.06
CA PHE A 154 -38.22 -28.10 -19.25
C PHE A 154 -37.17 -28.06 -20.39
N ILE A 155 -36.74 -29.22 -20.91
CA ILE A 155 -35.81 -29.30 -22.03
C ILE A 155 -36.57 -29.08 -23.35
N LYS A 156 -36.28 -27.94 -24.00
CA LYS A 156 -36.92 -27.50 -25.25
C LYS A 156 -36.09 -27.80 -26.50
N ALA A 157 -34.78 -27.97 -26.35
CA ALA A 157 -33.85 -28.32 -27.43
C ALA A 157 -33.27 -29.73 -27.21
N PRO A 158 -33.88 -30.78 -27.79
CA PRO A 158 -33.47 -32.18 -27.58
C PRO A 158 -32.12 -32.54 -28.23
N ASP A 159 -31.60 -31.68 -29.11
CA ASP A 159 -30.28 -31.77 -29.76
C ASP A 159 -29.14 -31.21 -28.89
N SER A 160 -29.43 -30.69 -27.70
CA SER A 160 -28.48 -30.00 -26.83
C SER A 160 -27.45 -30.90 -26.13
N GLU A 161 -27.50 -32.22 -26.34
CA GLU A 161 -26.71 -33.27 -25.66
C GLU A 161 -26.87 -33.32 -24.12
N VAL A 162 -27.67 -32.43 -23.54
CA VAL A 162 -27.93 -32.35 -22.11
C VAL A 162 -28.82 -33.52 -21.67
N LYS A 163 -28.38 -34.26 -20.66
CA LYS A 163 -29.12 -35.41 -20.10
C LYS A 163 -29.59 -35.12 -18.69
N VAL A 164 -30.86 -35.41 -18.42
CA VAL A 164 -31.42 -35.43 -17.07
C VAL A 164 -31.24 -36.83 -16.49
N SER A 165 -30.57 -36.92 -15.33
CA SER A 165 -30.30 -38.19 -14.66
C SER A 165 -30.93 -38.20 -13.27
N PRO A 166 -31.70 -39.24 -12.89
CA PRO A 166 -32.16 -39.39 -11.52
C PRO A 166 -30.99 -39.71 -10.59
N VAL A 167 -30.97 -39.11 -9.40
CA VAL A 167 -29.94 -39.35 -8.38
C VAL A 167 -30.56 -39.59 -7.01
N GLY A 168 -29.82 -40.24 -6.10
CA GLY A 168 -30.34 -40.65 -4.79
C GLY A 168 -30.27 -39.58 -3.69
N SER A 169 -29.46 -38.53 -3.88
CA SER A 169 -29.14 -37.54 -2.85
C SER A 169 -28.60 -36.23 -3.46
N LEU A 170 -28.19 -35.29 -2.59
CA LEU A 170 -27.51 -34.05 -2.98
C LEU A 170 -26.04 -34.23 -3.36
N GLU A 171 -25.45 -35.39 -3.11
CA GLU A 171 -23.98 -35.58 -3.19
C GLU A 171 -23.36 -35.19 -4.53
N PRO A 172 -23.98 -35.47 -5.70
CA PRO A 172 -23.41 -35.04 -6.97
C PRO A 172 -23.20 -33.52 -7.07
N LEU A 173 -24.06 -32.71 -6.43
CA LEU A 173 -23.88 -31.26 -6.38
C LEU A 173 -22.84 -30.84 -5.34
N VAL A 174 -22.86 -31.47 -4.16
CA VAL A 174 -21.93 -31.18 -3.06
C VAL A 174 -20.48 -31.44 -3.46
N GLU A 175 -20.22 -32.55 -4.14
CA GLU A 175 -18.89 -32.91 -4.65
C GLU A 175 -18.32 -31.85 -5.61
N GLN A 176 -19.18 -31.09 -6.29
CA GLN A 176 -18.77 -30.03 -7.20
C GLN A 176 -18.49 -28.70 -6.51
N LEU A 177 -18.94 -28.47 -5.27
CA LEU A 177 -18.80 -27.17 -4.60
C LEU A 177 -17.32 -26.79 -4.38
N GLY A 178 -16.49 -27.76 -3.99
CA GLY A 178 -15.06 -27.57 -3.74
C GLY A 178 -14.73 -26.60 -2.60
N ALA A 179 -15.62 -26.45 -1.62
CA ALA A 179 -15.40 -25.60 -0.44
C ALA A 179 -16.21 -26.13 0.75
N GLU A 180 -15.59 -26.23 1.93
CA GLU A 180 -16.19 -26.82 3.12
C GLU A 180 -17.48 -26.12 3.57
N LEU A 181 -17.49 -24.78 3.59
CA LEU A 181 -18.62 -24.01 4.12
C LEU A 181 -19.89 -24.15 3.25
N PRO A 182 -19.88 -23.89 1.92
CA PRO A 182 -21.03 -24.18 1.07
C PRO A 182 -21.50 -25.64 1.15
N SER A 183 -20.58 -26.60 1.23
CA SER A 183 -20.92 -28.03 1.36
C SER A 183 -21.67 -28.32 2.65
N PHE A 184 -21.17 -27.84 3.79
CA PHE A 184 -21.83 -27.98 5.08
C PHE A 184 -23.26 -27.40 5.07
N LEU A 185 -23.42 -26.20 4.49
CA LEU A 185 -24.71 -25.53 4.39
C LEU A 185 -25.69 -26.32 3.52
N LEU A 186 -25.23 -26.85 2.38
CA LEU A 186 -26.07 -27.58 1.45
C LEU A 186 -26.49 -28.96 1.99
N HIS A 187 -25.63 -29.67 2.70
CA HIS A 187 -26.00 -30.90 3.40
C HIS A 187 -27.15 -30.70 4.41
N SER A 188 -27.24 -29.49 4.99
CA SER A 188 -28.29 -29.13 5.93
C SER A 188 -29.56 -28.60 5.23
N ALA A 189 -29.58 -28.54 3.90
CA ALA A 189 -30.66 -27.91 3.14
C ALA A 189 -31.88 -28.80 2.93
N VAL A 190 -31.69 -30.12 2.77
CA VAL A 190 -32.76 -31.06 2.42
C VAL A 190 -32.91 -32.13 3.51
N ASN A 191 -34.16 -32.33 3.93
CA ASN A 191 -34.55 -33.32 4.92
C ASN A 191 -34.67 -34.72 4.28
N GLY A 192 -34.79 -35.76 5.11
CA GLY A 192 -34.89 -37.16 4.63
C GLY A 192 -36.11 -37.47 3.75
N ASP A 193 -37.12 -36.61 3.73
CA ASP A 193 -38.32 -36.68 2.87
C ASP A 193 -38.16 -35.94 1.53
N ASN A 194 -36.94 -35.51 1.19
CA ASN A 194 -36.63 -34.73 -0.01
C ASN A 194 -37.25 -33.32 -0.03
N ALA A 195 -37.68 -32.80 1.12
CA ALA A 195 -38.13 -31.42 1.28
C ALA A 195 -36.98 -30.50 1.73
N VAL A 196 -36.92 -29.27 1.23
CA VAL A 196 -35.97 -28.26 1.73
C VAL A 196 -36.44 -27.74 3.10
N THR A 197 -35.52 -27.61 4.04
CA THR A 197 -35.82 -26.94 5.31
C THR A 197 -36.05 -25.46 5.10
N LEU A 198 -37.18 -24.92 5.59
CA LEU A 198 -37.47 -23.49 5.50
C LEU A 198 -36.42 -22.62 6.20
N ARG A 199 -35.71 -23.20 7.16
CA ARG A 199 -34.61 -22.56 7.91
C ARG A 199 -33.38 -22.30 7.04
N PHE A 200 -33.29 -22.89 5.84
CA PHE A 200 -32.19 -22.64 4.90
C PHE A 200 -32.09 -21.15 4.51
N GLN A 201 -33.20 -20.41 4.55
CA GLN A 201 -33.21 -18.96 4.34
C GLN A 201 -32.29 -18.19 5.29
N ARG A 202 -32.01 -18.73 6.49
CA ARG A 202 -31.15 -18.08 7.50
C ARG A 202 -29.68 -17.97 7.07
N ILE A 203 -29.26 -18.66 6.01
CA ILE A 203 -27.93 -18.47 5.41
C ILE A 203 -27.76 -17.05 4.89
N ALA A 204 -28.83 -16.33 4.52
CA ALA A 204 -28.76 -14.93 4.12
C ALA A 204 -28.08 -14.04 5.18
N LEU A 205 -28.16 -14.42 6.46
CA LEU A 205 -27.53 -13.70 7.58
C LEU A 205 -25.99 -13.79 7.56
N LEU A 206 -25.44 -14.79 6.88
CA LEU A 206 -24.00 -15.03 6.73
C LEU A 206 -23.39 -14.31 5.52
N MET A 207 -24.22 -13.82 4.59
CA MET A 207 -23.75 -13.21 3.36
C MET A 207 -23.35 -11.75 3.60
N ARG A 208 -22.41 -11.24 2.79
CA ARG A 208 -22.01 -9.83 2.77
C ARG A 208 -22.10 -9.26 1.38
N LYS A 209 -22.54 -8.01 1.27
CA LYS A 209 -22.44 -7.24 0.02
C LYS A 209 -21.05 -6.64 -0.08
N LEU A 210 -20.45 -6.72 -1.27
CA LEU A 210 -19.13 -6.15 -1.52
C LEU A 210 -19.22 -4.63 -1.62
N GLN A 211 -18.26 -3.90 -1.05
CA GLN A 211 -18.13 -2.45 -1.24
C GLN A 211 -16.84 -2.15 -2.00
N ILE A 212 -16.90 -1.25 -2.99
CA ILE A 212 -15.75 -0.89 -3.82
C ILE A 212 -15.35 0.56 -3.52
N LYS A 213 -14.07 0.79 -3.18
CA LYS A 213 -13.49 2.14 -3.03
C LYS A 213 -12.21 2.25 -3.86
N GLN A 214 -12.21 3.11 -4.89
CA GLN A 214 -11.02 3.48 -5.68
C GLN A 214 -10.20 2.29 -6.22
N GLU A 215 -10.81 1.13 -6.49
CA GLU A 215 -10.18 -0.17 -6.89
C GLU A 215 -9.84 -1.16 -5.75
N THR A 216 -10.21 -0.88 -4.51
CA THR A 216 -10.12 -1.83 -3.40
C THR A 216 -11.48 -2.38 -3.02
N VAL A 217 -11.52 -3.67 -2.68
CA VAL A 217 -12.70 -4.30 -2.08
C VAL A 217 -12.65 -4.13 -0.58
N ILE A 218 -13.77 -3.70 -0.03
CA ILE A 218 -14.07 -3.75 1.38
C ILE A 218 -15.17 -4.78 1.57
N LEU A 219 -14.92 -5.74 2.47
CA LEU A 219 -15.92 -6.67 2.96
C LEU A 219 -16.36 -6.19 4.35
N PRO A 220 -17.51 -5.51 4.49
CA PRO A 220 -17.94 -5.00 5.78
C PRO A 220 -18.29 -6.16 6.73
N ASP A 221 -17.92 -6.02 8.00
CA ASP A 221 -18.15 -7.00 9.07
C ASP A 221 -17.84 -8.46 8.64
N PRO A 222 -16.60 -8.78 8.22
CA PRO A 222 -16.25 -10.11 7.74
C PRO A 222 -16.47 -11.16 8.83
N ILE A 223 -17.05 -12.31 8.46
CA ILE A 223 -17.39 -13.37 9.41
C ILE A 223 -16.26 -14.41 9.48
N PRO A 224 -15.67 -14.66 10.65
CA PRO A 224 -14.86 -15.84 10.92
C PRO A 224 -15.79 -17.03 11.19
N PHE A 225 -16.16 -17.77 10.14
CA PHE A 225 -17.14 -18.87 10.24
C PHE A 225 -16.74 -19.97 11.25
N THR A 226 -15.45 -20.13 11.50
CA THR A 226 -14.90 -21.06 12.50
C THR A 226 -15.27 -20.73 13.94
N GLU A 227 -15.70 -19.49 14.21
CA GLU A 227 -16.13 -19.03 15.55
C GLU A 227 -17.63 -19.20 15.80
N LEU A 228 -18.40 -19.63 14.78
CA LEU A 228 -19.85 -19.77 14.83
C LEU A 228 -20.26 -21.25 14.90
N ASP A 229 -21.25 -21.57 15.74
CA ASP A 229 -21.95 -22.84 15.65
C ASP A 229 -23.01 -22.76 14.54
N LEU A 230 -22.61 -23.08 13.32
CA LEU A 230 -23.48 -23.00 12.14
C LEU A 230 -24.66 -23.97 12.19
N ARG A 231 -24.63 -25.00 13.05
CA ARG A 231 -25.79 -25.90 13.24
C ARG A 231 -26.97 -25.15 13.85
N GLY A 232 -26.68 -24.12 14.66
CA GLY A 232 -27.68 -23.22 15.24
C GLY A 232 -28.55 -22.49 14.20
N LEU A 233 -28.08 -22.35 12.96
CA LEU A 233 -28.89 -21.78 11.87
C LEU A 233 -30.08 -22.67 11.53
N PHE A 234 -29.94 -23.99 11.66
CA PHE A 234 -30.97 -24.96 11.29
C PHE A 234 -31.76 -25.46 12.52
N ALA A 235 -31.35 -25.08 13.73
CA ALA A 235 -32.06 -25.38 14.97
C ALA A 235 -33.35 -24.55 15.12
N ASP A 236 -34.19 -24.88 16.11
CA ASP A 236 -35.35 -24.04 16.42
C ASP A 236 -34.91 -22.71 17.05
N ASN A 237 -35.24 -21.61 16.38
CA ASN A 237 -34.77 -20.28 16.75
C ASN A 237 -35.69 -19.16 16.21
N PRO A 238 -36.81 -18.89 16.90
CA PRO A 238 -37.75 -17.84 16.51
C PRO A 238 -37.14 -16.44 16.35
N ALA A 239 -36.02 -16.15 17.02
CA ALA A 239 -35.35 -14.85 16.91
C ALA A 239 -34.73 -14.64 15.52
N LEU A 240 -34.13 -15.68 14.94
CA LEU A 240 -33.62 -15.63 13.56
C LEU A 240 -34.76 -15.50 12.55
N ASP A 241 -35.90 -16.14 12.80
CA ASP A 241 -37.08 -16.04 11.95
C ASP A 241 -37.67 -14.63 11.95
N LEU A 242 -37.70 -13.97 13.12
CA LEU A 242 -38.10 -12.58 13.27
C LEU A 242 -37.20 -11.65 12.42
N ILE A 243 -35.88 -11.83 12.49
CA ILE A 243 -34.89 -11.05 11.72
C ILE A 243 -35.10 -11.22 10.20
N LEU A 244 -35.41 -12.43 9.74
CA LEU A 244 -35.68 -12.70 8.34
C LEU A 244 -37.03 -12.14 7.89
N HIS A 245 -38.08 -12.32 8.70
CA HIS A 245 -39.44 -11.86 8.40
C HIS A 245 -39.46 -10.35 8.15
N TYR A 246 -38.83 -9.57 9.03
CA TYR A 246 -38.70 -8.11 8.89
C TYR A 246 -37.52 -7.67 7.99
N LYS A 247 -36.84 -8.60 7.33
CA LYS A 247 -35.72 -8.35 6.41
C LYS A 247 -34.62 -7.46 7.01
N ILE A 248 -34.32 -7.63 8.30
CA ILE A 248 -33.35 -6.79 9.00
C ILE A 248 -31.96 -6.88 8.37
N HIS A 249 -31.58 -8.08 7.93
CA HIS A 249 -30.29 -8.37 7.29
C HIS A 249 -30.07 -7.66 5.94
N GLU A 250 -31.13 -7.21 5.26
CA GLU A 250 -31.01 -6.45 4.01
C GLU A 250 -30.55 -5.01 4.27
N ASP A 251 -30.91 -4.45 5.43
CA ASP A 251 -30.58 -3.09 5.85
C ASP A 251 -29.34 -3.05 6.76
N LEU A 252 -29.20 -4.05 7.65
CA LEU A 252 -28.21 -4.06 8.72
C LEU A 252 -27.49 -5.41 8.74
N SER A 253 -26.21 -5.40 8.35
CA SER A 253 -25.36 -6.59 8.43
C SER A 253 -25.14 -6.97 9.90
N LEU A 254 -25.46 -8.21 10.29
CA LEU A 254 -25.25 -8.68 11.66
C LEU A 254 -23.76 -8.97 11.88
N SER A 255 -23.16 -8.36 12.90
CA SER A 255 -21.75 -8.59 13.24
C SER A 255 -21.52 -10.01 13.78
N THR A 256 -20.26 -10.43 13.80
CA THR A 256 -19.86 -11.74 14.35
C THR A 256 -20.31 -11.93 15.80
N PRO A 257 -20.14 -10.96 16.73
CA PRO A 257 -20.64 -11.11 18.10
C PRO A 257 -22.15 -11.32 18.17
N LEU A 258 -22.93 -10.55 17.39
CA LEU A 258 -24.39 -10.71 17.33
C LEU A 258 -24.80 -12.07 16.79
N LEU A 259 -24.19 -12.52 15.69
CA LEU A 259 -24.46 -13.84 15.11
C LEU A 259 -24.12 -14.95 16.10
N LYS A 260 -22.98 -14.87 16.78
CA LYS A 260 -22.57 -15.86 17.79
C LYS A 260 -23.58 -15.95 18.92
N ASP A 261 -24.04 -14.81 19.44
CA ASP A 261 -25.02 -14.79 20.52
C ASP A 261 -26.39 -15.31 20.05
N LEU A 262 -26.85 -14.92 18.85
CA LEU A 262 -28.09 -15.43 18.26
C LEU A 262 -28.07 -16.95 18.00
N LEU A 263 -26.91 -17.51 17.65
CA LEU A 263 -26.73 -18.94 17.40
C LEU A 263 -26.54 -19.75 18.69
N THR A 264 -26.16 -19.10 19.79
CA THR A 264 -26.03 -19.75 21.09
C THR A 264 -27.40 -20.04 21.69
N GLU A 265 -27.60 -21.28 22.16
CA GLU A 265 -28.85 -21.66 22.82
C GLU A 265 -29.12 -20.80 24.06
N ASN A 266 -30.36 -20.34 24.20
CA ASN A 266 -30.84 -19.55 25.34
C ASN A 266 -30.02 -18.28 25.65
N SER A 267 -29.37 -17.69 24.64
CA SER A 267 -28.70 -16.40 24.83
C SER A 267 -29.66 -15.29 25.27
N ARG A 268 -29.12 -14.29 25.95
CA ARG A 268 -29.88 -13.11 26.37
C ARG A 268 -30.50 -12.40 25.16
N LEU A 269 -29.73 -12.21 24.09
CA LEU A 269 -30.23 -11.55 22.88
C LEU A 269 -31.44 -12.29 22.28
N ARG A 270 -31.38 -13.61 22.23
CA ARG A 270 -32.50 -14.43 21.75
C ARG A 270 -33.75 -14.24 22.61
N GLN A 271 -33.59 -14.25 23.94
CA GLN A 271 -34.70 -14.05 24.87
C GLN A 271 -35.33 -12.65 24.70
N GLU A 272 -34.51 -11.61 24.59
CA GLU A 272 -34.97 -10.23 24.41
C GLU A 272 -35.76 -10.06 23.09
N LEU A 273 -35.28 -10.64 21.98
CA LEU A 273 -36.00 -10.61 20.70
C LEU A 273 -37.33 -11.34 20.75
N GLN A 274 -37.40 -12.46 21.48
CA GLN A 274 -38.62 -13.24 21.62
C GLN A 274 -39.66 -12.58 22.54
N GLN A 275 -39.22 -11.78 23.51
CA GLN A 275 -40.08 -11.06 24.44
C GLN A 275 -40.52 -9.69 23.92
N LEU A 276 -40.01 -9.27 22.75
CA LEU A 276 -40.34 -7.99 22.16
C LEU A 276 -41.84 -7.90 21.84
N GLN A 277 -42.50 -6.86 22.36
CA GLN A 277 -43.91 -6.61 22.09
C GLN A 277 -44.08 -5.99 20.71
N LEU A 278 -44.50 -6.79 19.74
CA LEU A 278 -44.76 -6.34 18.37
C LEU A 278 -46.14 -5.66 18.27
N THR A 279 -46.23 -4.73 17.33
CA THR A 279 -47.44 -3.94 17.00
C THR A 279 -48.02 -4.38 15.65
N ASP A 280 -49.16 -3.81 15.26
CA ASP A 280 -49.72 -4.00 13.91
C ASP A 280 -48.95 -3.21 12.83
N ASP A 281 -48.04 -2.31 13.22
CA ASP A 281 -47.22 -1.52 12.29
C ASP A 281 -45.86 -2.19 12.06
N GLU A 282 -45.70 -2.83 10.90
CA GLU A 282 -44.45 -3.51 10.51
C GLU A 282 -43.23 -2.60 10.54
N ARG A 283 -43.40 -1.31 10.23
CA ARG A 283 -42.29 -0.34 10.23
C ARG A 283 -41.77 -0.11 11.64
N ILE A 284 -42.68 0.02 12.62
CA ILE A 284 -42.31 0.16 14.03
C ILE A 284 -41.60 -1.11 14.50
N ASN A 285 -42.14 -2.28 14.19
CA ASN A 285 -41.55 -3.57 14.56
C ASN A 285 -40.13 -3.73 14.00
N LYS A 286 -39.93 -3.38 12.72
CA LYS A 286 -38.62 -3.38 12.07
C LYS A 286 -37.63 -2.48 12.81
N SER A 287 -38.05 -1.27 13.18
CA SER A 287 -37.23 -0.33 13.96
C SER A 287 -36.91 -0.84 15.36
N LEU A 288 -37.88 -1.43 16.08
CA LEU A 288 -37.66 -2.00 17.41
C LEU A 288 -36.59 -3.09 17.40
N ILE A 289 -36.64 -4.00 16.41
CA ILE A 289 -35.65 -5.07 16.26
C ILE A 289 -34.26 -4.49 15.98
N LYS A 290 -34.16 -3.50 15.09
CA LYS A 290 -32.89 -2.81 14.81
C LYS A 290 -32.30 -2.14 16.05
N ILE A 291 -33.12 -1.41 16.81
CA ILE A 291 -32.71 -0.76 18.05
C ILE A 291 -32.18 -1.80 19.04
N LEU A 292 -32.92 -2.90 19.25
CA LEU A 292 -32.53 -3.95 20.17
C LEU A 292 -31.18 -4.57 19.79
N LEU A 293 -30.98 -4.91 18.51
CA LEU A 293 -29.73 -5.47 18.01
C LEU A 293 -28.54 -4.51 18.21
N VAL A 294 -28.68 -3.25 17.82
CA VAL A 294 -27.62 -2.24 17.96
C VAL A 294 -27.33 -1.93 19.42
N PHE A 295 -28.37 -1.82 20.26
CA PHE A 295 -28.19 -1.55 21.69
C PHE A 295 -27.54 -2.72 22.41
N HIS A 296 -27.89 -3.96 22.06
CA HIS A 296 -27.23 -5.13 22.60
C HIS A 296 -25.75 -5.16 22.22
N GLU A 297 -25.43 -4.94 20.93
CA GLU A 297 -24.06 -4.91 20.43
C GLU A 297 -23.18 -3.85 21.13
N ASN A 298 -23.75 -2.69 21.43
CA ASN A 298 -23.03 -1.58 22.07
C ASN A 298 -23.14 -1.58 23.61
N GLY A 299 -23.79 -2.58 24.23
CA GLY A 299 -23.98 -2.65 25.68
C GLY A 299 -24.96 -1.62 26.27
N PHE A 300 -25.79 -1.01 25.42
CA PHE A 300 -26.72 0.07 25.73
C PHE A 300 -28.11 -0.42 26.19
N LEU A 301 -28.41 -1.70 26.01
CA LEU A 301 -29.77 -2.24 26.14
C LEU A 301 -30.43 -1.92 27.49
N GLU A 302 -29.73 -2.13 28.61
CA GLU A 302 -30.29 -1.86 29.94
C GLU A 302 -30.43 -0.37 30.24
N GLN A 303 -29.40 0.42 29.91
CA GLN A 303 -29.37 1.85 30.20
C GLN A 303 -30.50 2.59 29.45
N TYR A 304 -30.81 2.15 28.23
CA TYR A 304 -31.75 2.83 27.34
C TYR A 304 -33.00 2.02 27.03
N ARG A 305 -33.36 1.05 27.87
CA ARG A 305 -34.54 0.19 27.70
C ARG A 305 -35.84 0.98 27.48
N LYS A 306 -35.96 2.18 28.07
CA LYS A 306 -37.13 3.07 27.89
C LYS A 306 -37.38 3.45 26.43
N VAL A 307 -36.33 3.55 25.60
CA VAL A 307 -36.45 3.85 24.17
C VAL A 307 -37.20 2.74 23.44
N LEU A 308 -36.98 1.48 23.80
CA LEU A 308 -37.68 0.33 23.21
C LEU A 308 -39.17 0.28 23.59
N THR A 309 -39.56 0.94 24.69
CA THR A 309 -40.95 0.99 25.15
C THR A 309 -41.72 2.24 24.68
N ASP A 310 -41.01 3.27 24.16
CA ASP A 310 -41.62 4.51 23.66
C ASP A 310 -41.92 4.39 22.16
N LEU A 311 -43.06 3.79 21.84
CA LEU A 311 -43.48 3.54 20.46
C LEU A 311 -43.66 4.81 19.63
N GLU A 312 -44.05 5.93 20.26
CA GLU A 312 -44.19 7.22 19.56
C GLU A 312 -42.83 7.78 19.17
N LEU A 313 -41.82 7.64 20.04
CA LEU A 313 -40.44 8.01 19.72
C LEU A 313 -39.87 7.12 18.61
N VAL A 314 -40.04 5.80 18.70
CA VAL A 314 -39.60 4.86 17.66
C VAL A 314 -40.25 5.20 16.32
N LYS A 315 -41.57 5.46 16.32
CA LYS A 315 -42.30 5.87 15.12
C LYS A 315 -41.72 7.15 14.50
N LYS A 316 -41.46 8.19 15.30
CA LYS A 316 -40.90 9.47 14.84
C LYS A 316 -39.54 9.32 14.14
N PHE A 317 -38.69 8.41 14.62
CA PHE A 317 -37.33 8.24 14.10
C PHE A 317 -37.12 7.01 13.23
N SER A 318 -38.15 6.18 13.04
CA SER A 318 -38.10 4.97 12.20
C SER A 318 -37.60 5.21 10.77
N ALA A 319 -37.85 6.41 10.23
CA ALA A 319 -37.33 6.81 8.93
C ALA A 319 -35.80 6.92 8.92
N TYR A 320 -35.16 7.22 10.05
CA TYR A 320 -33.73 7.54 10.21
C TYR A 320 -32.94 6.41 10.89
N MET A 321 -33.32 5.16 10.63
CA MET A 321 -32.70 3.96 11.24
C MET A 321 -32.30 2.95 10.16
N TRP A 322 -31.72 3.44 9.06
CA TRP A 322 -31.19 2.58 8.00
C TRP A 322 -29.72 2.20 8.28
N ASP A 323 -29.01 2.99 9.09
CA ASP A 323 -27.60 2.78 9.45
C ASP A 323 -27.46 2.48 10.97
N LYS A 324 -26.53 1.60 11.33
CA LYS A 324 -26.20 1.25 12.73
C LYS A 324 -25.79 2.50 13.53
N THR A 325 -25.02 3.39 12.92
CA THR A 325 -24.53 4.61 13.57
C THR A 325 -25.66 5.56 13.93
N GLN A 326 -26.69 5.69 13.08
CA GLN A 326 -27.86 6.51 13.40
C GLN A 326 -28.56 5.99 14.67
N ILE A 327 -28.77 4.66 14.74
CA ILE A 327 -29.43 4.03 15.88
C ILE A 327 -28.58 4.19 17.15
N LYS A 328 -27.26 3.98 17.05
CA LYS A 328 -26.30 4.14 18.16
C LYS A 328 -26.33 5.55 18.76
N LEU A 329 -26.60 6.58 17.95
CA LEU A 329 -26.61 7.98 18.38
C LEU A 329 -27.89 8.43 19.09
N ILE A 330 -29.03 7.75 18.87
CA ILE A 330 -30.33 8.18 19.44
C ILE A 330 -30.25 8.37 20.97
N PRO A 331 -29.70 7.43 21.76
CA PRO A 331 -29.53 7.61 23.20
C PRO A 331 -28.82 8.91 23.58
N PHE A 332 -27.66 9.17 22.95
CA PHE A 332 -26.85 10.36 23.21
C PHE A 332 -27.65 11.63 22.90
N LEU A 333 -28.31 11.69 21.74
CA LEU A 333 -29.08 12.85 21.32
C LEU A 333 -30.25 13.16 22.28
N LEU A 334 -30.91 12.13 22.80
CA LEU A 334 -31.98 12.28 23.80
C LEU A 334 -31.44 12.76 25.14
N GLU A 335 -30.34 12.19 25.63
CA GLU A 335 -29.70 12.62 26.89
C GLU A 335 -29.23 14.07 26.84
N GLN A 336 -28.67 14.50 25.71
CA GLN A 336 -28.23 15.87 25.48
C GLN A 336 -29.38 16.83 25.09
N LYS A 337 -30.64 16.36 25.21
CA LYS A 337 -31.86 17.15 25.01
C LYS A 337 -31.90 17.87 23.67
N TYR A 338 -31.51 17.19 22.59
CA TYR A 338 -31.78 17.69 21.23
C TYR A 338 -33.30 17.68 21.01
N SER A 339 -33.81 18.72 20.34
CA SER A 339 -35.20 18.75 19.89
C SER A 339 -35.42 17.72 18.78
N ILE A 340 -36.68 17.35 18.53
CA ILE A 340 -37.03 16.35 17.51
C ILE A 340 -36.49 16.76 16.12
N GLU A 341 -36.58 18.04 15.77
CA GLU A 341 -36.11 18.52 14.46
C GLU A 341 -34.58 18.52 14.38
N GLU A 342 -33.86 18.85 15.46
CA GLU A 342 -32.40 18.74 15.50
C GLU A 342 -31.94 17.27 15.38
N ILE A 343 -32.62 16.34 16.05
CA ILE A 343 -32.32 14.90 15.92
C ILE A 343 -32.51 14.45 14.47
N ARG A 344 -33.61 14.85 13.83
CA ARG A 344 -33.87 14.52 12.41
C ARG A 344 -32.79 15.09 11.50
N LEU A 345 -32.38 16.33 11.74
CA LEU A 345 -31.31 16.98 10.99
C LEU A 345 -30.00 16.19 11.12
N VAL A 346 -29.53 15.94 12.35
CA VAL A 346 -28.30 15.18 12.59
C VAL A 346 -28.32 13.80 11.91
N LEU A 347 -29.46 13.10 11.99
CA LEU A 347 -29.59 11.76 11.42
C LEU A 347 -29.87 11.75 9.91
N SER A 348 -30.16 12.88 9.28
CA SER A 348 -30.60 12.91 7.87
C SER A 348 -29.50 12.62 6.85
N GLU A 349 -28.24 12.98 7.14
CA GLU A 349 -27.12 12.86 6.20
C GLU A 349 -25.93 12.12 6.80
N ALA A 350 -25.25 11.31 5.98
CA ALA A 350 -24.08 10.53 6.37
C ALA A 350 -22.95 11.39 6.94
N ALA A 351 -22.69 12.56 6.36
CA ALA A 351 -21.69 13.49 6.87
C ALA A 351 -21.97 13.90 8.33
N TYR A 352 -23.24 14.09 8.69
CA TYR A 352 -23.64 14.63 9.99
C TYR A 352 -23.61 13.55 11.07
N TYR A 353 -24.31 12.43 10.88
CA TYR A 353 -24.37 11.39 11.90
C TYR A 353 -23.01 10.68 12.07
N GLN A 354 -22.21 10.55 11.01
CA GLN A 354 -20.88 9.97 11.16
C GLN A 354 -19.92 10.93 11.86
N ALA A 355 -19.99 12.23 11.58
CA ALA A 355 -19.20 13.24 12.29
C ALA A 355 -19.53 13.23 13.79
N LEU A 356 -20.82 13.27 14.16
CA LEU A 356 -21.22 13.24 15.56
C LEU A 356 -20.79 11.95 16.25
N ASN A 357 -20.98 10.79 15.62
CA ASN A 357 -20.53 9.52 16.21
C ASN A 357 -19.02 9.50 16.44
N LYS A 358 -18.22 10.01 15.50
CA LYS A 358 -16.77 10.11 15.68
C LYS A 358 -16.39 11.02 16.84
N LEU A 359 -17.09 12.14 17.01
CA LEU A 359 -16.87 13.03 18.15
C LEU A 359 -17.25 12.34 19.48
N VAL A 360 -18.35 11.61 19.52
CA VAL A 360 -18.76 10.83 20.71
C VAL A 360 -17.72 9.76 21.05
N ASP A 361 -17.24 9.01 20.06
CA ASP A 361 -16.24 7.96 20.23
C ASP A 361 -14.86 8.53 20.64
N LEU A 362 -14.55 9.76 20.21
CA LEU A 362 -13.30 10.46 20.55
C LEU A 362 -13.34 11.03 21.98
N GLU A 363 -14.30 11.92 22.26
CA GLU A 363 -14.55 12.52 23.57
C GLU A 363 -15.98 13.10 23.60
N PRO A 364 -16.90 12.56 24.43
CA PRO A 364 -18.30 12.99 24.45
C PRO A 364 -18.51 14.50 24.67
N ALA A 365 -17.59 15.19 25.35
CA ALA A 365 -17.65 16.64 25.54
C ALA A 365 -17.64 17.42 24.20
N LEU A 366 -16.91 16.93 23.20
CA LEU A 366 -16.85 17.57 21.87
C LEU A 366 -18.18 17.47 21.14
N ALA A 367 -18.85 16.33 21.25
CA ALA A 367 -20.16 16.11 20.67
C ALA A 367 -21.24 16.98 21.35
N ILE A 368 -21.05 17.32 22.63
CA ILE A 368 -21.93 18.25 23.37
C ILE A 368 -21.71 19.69 22.88
N GLU A 369 -20.46 20.13 22.76
CA GLU A 369 -20.10 21.46 22.25
C GLU A 369 -20.56 21.66 20.80
N ALA A 370 -20.54 20.61 19.99
CA ALA A 370 -20.98 20.62 18.60
C ALA A 370 -22.49 20.83 18.40
N LYS A 371 -23.32 20.77 19.47
CA LYS A 371 -24.78 20.80 19.34
C LYS A 371 -25.29 21.99 18.54
N ASP A 372 -24.84 23.18 18.89
CA ASP A 372 -25.33 24.41 18.25
C ASP A 372 -24.83 24.54 16.80
N PHE A 373 -23.79 23.79 16.41
CA PHE A 373 -23.20 23.87 15.07
C PHE A 373 -24.08 23.21 14.03
N PHE A 374 -24.93 22.25 14.41
CA PHE A 374 -25.90 21.67 13.49
C PHE A 374 -26.97 22.66 13.04
N ASN A 375 -27.14 23.79 13.74
CA ASN A 375 -28.06 24.85 13.36
C ASN A 375 -27.41 25.91 12.43
N ASP A 376 -26.11 25.81 12.15
CA ASP A 376 -25.38 26.72 11.26
C ASP A 376 -25.15 26.07 9.88
N PRO A 377 -25.78 26.58 8.80
CA PRO A 377 -25.59 26.04 7.45
C PRO A 377 -24.14 25.97 6.99
N LYS A 378 -23.30 26.93 7.40
CA LYS A 378 -21.89 26.94 7.03
C LYS A 378 -21.14 25.78 7.69
N LYS A 379 -21.44 25.49 8.96
CA LYS A 379 -20.85 24.34 9.68
C LYS A 379 -21.28 23.01 9.07
N LEU A 380 -22.49 22.90 8.53
CA LEU A 380 -22.96 21.72 7.81
C LEU A 380 -22.22 21.51 6.47
N GLU A 381 -21.97 22.60 5.73
CA GLU A 381 -21.14 22.56 4.51
C GLU A 381 -19.70 22.09 4.83
N GLU A 382 -19.11 22.57 5.94
CA GLU A 382 -17.81 22.09 6.42
C GLU A 382 -17.82 20.58 6.73
N LEU A 383 -18.88 20.04 7.35
CA LEU A 383 -18.99 18.60 7.60
C LEU A 383 -19.06 17.78 6.31
N ASN A 384 -19.80 18.26 5.31
CA ASN A 384 -19.86 17.62 4.00
C ASN A 384 -18.49 17.59 3.31
N LEU A 385 -17.72 18.67 3.42
CA LEU A 385 -16.34 18.69 2.95
C LEU A 385 -15.47 17.68 3.71
N ILE A 386 -15.49 17.70 5.04
CA ILE A 386 -14.68 16.81 5.87
C ILE A 386 -15.02 15.35 5.56
N HIS A 387 -16.30 15.00 5.43
CA HIS A 387 -16.74 13.66 5.12
C HIS A 387 -16.19 13.14 3.78
N SER A 388 -15.99 14.03 2.80
CA SER A 388 -15.42 13.70 1.48
C SER A 388 -13.95 13.26 1.53
N PHE A 389 -13.22 13.55 2.60
CA PHE A 389 -11.82 13.15 2.73
C PHE A 389 -11.69 11.63 2.93
N PRO A 390 -10.86 10.91 2.14
CA PRO A 390 -10.79 9.46 2.19
C PRO A 390 -10.17 8.93 3.49
N ASP A 391 -9.17 9.62 4.02
CA ASP A 391 -8.40 9.21 5.19
C ASP A 391 -9.16 9.45 6.51
N GLU A 392 -9.24 8.41 7.34
CA GLU A 392 -10.00 8.46 8.60
C GLU A 392 -9.36 9.38 9.64
N ASP A 393 -8.04 9.33 9.80
CA ASP A 393 -7.32 10.15 10.76
C ASP A 393 -7.42 11.63 10.38
N CYS A 394 -7.32 11.95 9.10
CA CYS A 394 -7.51 13.30 8.56
C CYS A 394 -8.91 13.82 8.87
N ARG A 395 -9.95 12.98 8.69
CA ARG A 395 -11.32 13.35 9.07
C ARG A 395 -11.42 13.64 10.56
N MET A 396 -10.85 12.79 11.39
CA MET A 396 -10.88 12.98 12.84
C MET A 396 -10.19 14.29 13.26
N LEU A 397 -9.00 14.57 12.74
CA LEU A 397 -8.31 15.84 13.01
C LEU A 397 -9.13 17.05 12.56
N CYS A 398 -9.73 17.01 11.37
CA CYS A 398 -10.58 18.10 10.89
C CYS A 398 -11.84 18.26 11.75
N LEU A 399 -12.43 17.19 12.29
CA LEU A 399 -13.55 17.27 13.22
C LEU A 399 -13.17 17.96 14.54
N ILE A 400 -11.95 17.71 15.05
CA ILE A 400 -11.43 18.43 16.23
C ILE A 400 -11.37 19.94 15.94
N PHE A 401 -10.82 20.33 14.79
CA PHE A 401 -10.81 21.74 14.36
C PHE A 401 -12.20 22.30 14.09
N TRP A 402 -13.13 21.48 13.60
CA TRP A 402 -14.51 21.89 13.36
C TRP A 402 -15.24 22.24 14.66
N VAL A 403 -14.99 21.51 15.75
CA VAL A 403 -15.56 21.78 17.09
C VAL A 403 -14.82 22.90 17.82
N LYS A 404 -13.50 22.74 18.00
CA LYS A 404 -12.70 23.61 18.88
C LYS A 404 -12.15 24.85 18.18
N GLY A 405 -12.01 24.81 16.86
CA GLY A 405 -11.29 25.80 16.07
C GLY A 405 -12.19 26.57 15.10
N SER A 406 -11.55 27.33 14.21
CA SER A 406 -12.21 28.22 13.26
C SER A 406 -11.50 28.22 11.91
N LEU A 407 -11.23 27.02 11.38
CA LEU A 407 -10.65 26.88 10.05
C LEU A 407 -11.61 27.33 8.94
N SER A 408 -11.06 27.93 7.90
CA SER A 408 -11.77 28.13 6.63
C SER A 408 -11.79 26.83 5.81
N GLU A 409 -12.61 26.81 4.76
CA GLU A 409 -12.60 25.73 3.75
C GLU A 409 -11.18 25.46 3.21
N ASP A 410 -10.44 26.53 2.89
CA ASP A 410 -9.04 26.44 2.46
C ASP A 410 -8.14 25.85 3.57
N GLY A 411 -8.39 26.17 4.83
CA GLY A 411 -7.69 25.57 5.97
C GLY A 411 -7.86 24.04 6.04
N TYR A 412 -9.07 23.53 5.87
CA TYR A 412 -9.31 22.07 5.81
C TYR A 412 -8.61 21.43 4.61
N GLN A 413 -8.63 22.08 3.44
CA GLN A 413 -7.92 21.60 2.25
C GLN A 413 -6.40 21.59 2.43
N GLN A 414 -5.83 22.58 3.11
CA GLN A 414 -4.41 22.61 3.45
C GLN A 414 -4.02 21.45 4.37
N ILE A 415 -4.83 21.15 5.38
CA ILE A 415 -4.63 19.98 6.25
C ILE A 415 -4.67 18.70 5.42
N TYR A 416 -5.69 18.53 4.58
CA TYR A 416 -5.81 17.35 3.72
C TYR A 416 -4.64 17.20 2.72
N ALA A 417 -4.15 18.29 2.15
CA ALA A 417 -2.96 18.27 1.30
C ALA A 417 -1.70 17.89 2.11
N ALA A 418 -1.58 18.37 3.35
CA ALA A 418 -0.47 18.05 4.23
C ALA A 418 -0.50 16.58 4.68
N THR A 419 -1.66 15.99 4.99
CA THR A 419 -1.76 14.55 5.35
C THR A 419 -1.36 13.64 4.20
N LYS A 420 -1.62 14.02 2.94
CA LYS A 420 -1.10 13.27 1.76
C LYS A 420 0.43 13.27 1.71
N LYS A 421 1.06 14.40 2.06
CA LYS A 421 2.52 14.54 2.07
C LYS A 421 3.13 13.88 3.31
N TYR A 422 2.42 13.88 4.43
CA TYR A 422 2.85 13.41 5.73
C TYR A 422 1.77 12.47 6.34
N PRO A 423 1.73 11.19 5.95
CA PRO A 423 0.63 10.27 6.31
C PRO A 423 0.40 10.06 7.82
N PHE A 424 1.40 10.33 8.64
CA PHE A 424 1.34 10.19 10.10
C PHE A 424 0.96 11.46 10.85
N MET A 425 0.85 12.57 10.14
CA MET A 425 0.52 13.87 10.72
C MET A 425 -0.80 13.79 11.47
N ALA A 426 -1.87 13.34 10.81
CA ALA A 426 -3.21 13.39 11.39
C ALA A 426 -3.34 12.58 12.69
N SER A 427 -2.94 11.30 12.69
CA SER A 427 -2.97 10.46 13.90
C SER A 427 -2.12 11.03 15.02
N SER A 428 -0.94 11.58 14.73
CA SER A 428 -0.08 12.18 15.75
C SER A 428 -0.68 13.43 16.39
N LEU A 429 -1.37 14.26 15.60
CA LEU A 429 -2.01 15.49 16.09
C LEU A 429 -3.32 15.20 16.84
N VAL A 430 -4.09 14.19 16.41
CA VAL A 430 -5.24 13.69 17.19
C VAL A 430 -4.78 13.22 18.57
N ALA A 431 -3.71 12.43 18.64
CA ALA A 431 -3.15 11.98 19.92
C ALA A 431 -2.60 13.13 20.78
N LEU A 432 -2.05 14.17 20.15
CA LEU A 432 -1.57 15.37 20.84
C LEU A 432 -2.71 16.23 21.41
N ASP A 433 -3.86 16.31 20.73
CA ASP A 433 -5.07 16.93 21.29
C ASP A 433 -5.58 16.13 22.50
N GLN A 434 -5.62 14.80 22.37
CA GLN A 434 -6.07 13.90 23.45
C GLN A 434 -5.19 13.93 24.70
N SER A 435 -3.92 14.30 24.61
CA SER A 435 -3.07 14.47 25.80
C SER A 435 -3.44 15.72 26.61
N LYS A 436 -4.28 16.62 26.09
CA LYS A 436 -4.71 17.87 26.72
C LYS A 436 -3.55 18.81 27.08
N THR A 437 -2.40 18.62 26.43
CA THR A 437 -1.18 19.42 26.68
C THR A 437 -1.05 20.63 25.75
N VAL A 438 -1.84 20.67 24.68
CA VAL A 438 -1.88 21.79 23.73
C VAL A 438 -3.32 22.31 23.63
N ASP A 439 -3.44 23.61 23.40
CA ASP A 439 -4.69 24.27 23.05
C ASP A 439 -4.90 24.20 21.52
N ILE A 440 -6.10 24.56 21.06
CA ILE A 440 -6.47 24.45 19.65
C ILE A 440 -5.63 25.36 18.74
N GLU A 441 -5.26 26.56 19.19
CA GLU A 441 -4.41 27.47 18.42
C GLU A 441 -3.01 26.88 18.21
N LYS A 442 -2.45 26.23 19.23
CA LYS A 442 -1.18 25.50 19.09
C LYS A 442 -1.33 24.29 18.19
N LEU A 443 -2.43 23.53 18.32
CA LEU A 443 -2.67 22.38 17.45
C LEU A 443 -2.74 22.80 15.97
N GLU A 444 -3.39 23.93 15.68
CA GLU A 444 -3.44 24.51 14.33
C GLU A 444 -2.04 24.90 13.83
N ARG A 445 -1.23 25.57 14.66
CA ARG A 445 0.17 25.89 14.32
C ARG A 445 0.98 24.62 14.02
N HIS A 446 0.79 23.56 14.80
CA HIS A 446 1.46 22.29 14.57
C HIS A 446 1.02 21.65 13.25
N ALA A 447 -0.28 21.69 12.92
CA ALA A 447 -0.79 21.19 11.65
C ALA A 447 -0.20 21.94 10.44
N LEU A 448 -0.08 23.27 10.54
CA LEU A 448 0.38 24.13 9.45
C LEU A 448 1.91 24.27 9.33
N ASP A 449 2.67 23.88 10.35
CA ASP A 449 4.13 23.91 10.33
C ASP A 449 4.72 22.49 10.14
N PRO A 450 5.31 22.20 8.96
CA PRO A 450 5.97 20.92 8.69
C PRO A 450 7.02 20.52 9.71
N HIS A 451 7.71 21.49 10.29
CA HIS A 451 8.72 21.21 11.30
C HIS A 451 8.08 20.61 12.56
N LEU A 452 6.99 21.20 13.04
CA LEU A 452 6.33 20.80 14.29
C LEU A 452 5.64 19.45 14.14
N HIS A 453 4.78 19.28 13.13
CA HIS A 453 4.08 18.01 13.00
C HIS A 453 5.02 16.83 12.66
N LEU A 454 6.15 17.05 11.99
CA LEU A 454 7.13 15.98 11.78
C LEU A 454 7.79 15.57 13.10
N GLN A 455 8.06 16.51 14.01
CA GLN A 455 8.54 16.18 15.35
C GLN A 455 7.51 15.36 16.11
N ASP A 456 6.24 15.76 16.07
CA ASP A 456 5.17 15.04 16.76
C ASP A 456 4.90 13.67 16.16
N SER A 457 4.90 13.57 14.83
CA SER A 457 4.80 12.31 14.10
C SER A 457 5.89 11.34 14.52
N ILE A 458 7.15 11.80 14.56
CA ILE A 458 8.26 10.94 14.96
C ILE A 458 8.14 10.53 16.44
N ARG A 459 7.80 11.47 17.32
CA ARG A 459 7.64 11.21 18.76
C ARG A 459 6.56 10.19 19.05
N TYR A 460 5.42 10.31 18.38
CA TYR A 460 4.27 9.46 18.61
C TYR A 460 4.48 8.07 18.00
N HIS A 461 4.81 7.99 16.72
CA HIS A 461 4.86 6.72 15.99
C HIS A 461 6.11 5.88 16.28
N PHE A 462 7.17 6.48 16.81
CA PHE A 462 8.41 5.77 17.19
C PHE A 462 8.70 5.88 18.71
N ALA A 463 7.66 6.13 19.52
CA ALA A 463 7.80 6.31 20.97
C ALA A 463 8.44 5.10 21.66
N ALA A 464 8.05 3.89 21.27
CA ALA A 464 8.52 2.65 21.88
C ALA A 464 10.01 2.41 21.59
N GLU A 465 10.41 2.65 20.35
CA GLU A 465 11.78 2.48 19.85
C GLU A 465 12.73 3.54 20.41
N LEU A 466 12.20 4.71 20.78
CA LEU A 466 12.98 5.84 21.33
C LEU A 466 12.91 5.96 22.86
N LYS A 467 12.10 5.13 23.53
CA LYS A 467 11.78 5.24 24.97
C LYS A 467 13.00 5.26 25.89
N GLU A 468 14.04 4.48 25.58
CA GLU A 468 15.24 4.34 26.42
C GLU A 468 16.21 5.53 26.30
N PHE A 469 15.91 6.50 25.42
CA PHE A 469 16.83 7.59 25.11
C PHE A 469 16.20 8.96 25.34
N ALA A 470 16.37 9.52 26.54
CA ALA A 470 16.02 10.92 26.84
C ALA A 470 16.63 11.93 25.83
N ALA A 471 17.76 11.59 25.21
CA ALA A 471 18.43 12.39 24.18
C ALA A 471 17.76 12.37 22.79
N GLY A 472 16.88 11.40 22.50
CA GLY A 472 16.17 11.30 21.22
C GLY A 472 15.28 12.53 20.96
N ASN A 473 14.51 12.93 21.97
CA ASN A 473 13.67 14.13 21.92
C ASN A 473 14.47 15.43 21.80
N ALA A 474 15.64 15.51 22.45
CA ALA A 474 16.53 16.68 22.37
C ALA A 474 17.20 16.84 20.99
N ASN A 475 17.34 15.76 20.22
CA ASN A 475 17.95 15.81 18.89
C ASN A 475 16.96 16.17 17.79
N LEU A 476 15.68 15.81 17.93
CA LEU A 476 14.63 16.20 16.98
C LEU A 476 14.56 17.72 16.77
N HIS A 477 14.67 18.49 17.85
CA HIS A 477 14.69 19.97 17.81
C HIS A 477 15.89 20.57 17.07
N LYS A 478 16.94 19.79 16.80
CA LYS A 478 18.15 20.28 16.13
C LYS A 478 18.13 20.07 14.61
N LEU A 479 17.18 19.28 14.11
CA LEU A 479 17.02 18.95 12.70
C LEU A 479 16.04 19.92 12.05
N ASN A 480 16.34 20.43 10.85
CA ASN A 480 15.39 21.25 10.09
C ASN A 480 14.29 20.40 9.42
N SER A 481 13.31 21.02 8.77
CA SER A 481 12.16 20.31 8.18
C SER A 481 12.54 19.29 7.10
N GLU A 482 13.54 19.58 6.26
CA GLU A 482 14.04 18.61 5.28
C GLU A 482 14.66 17.39 5.96
N GLN A 483 15.48 17.64 7.00
CA GLN A 483 16.14 16.59 7.77
C GLN A 483 15.15 15.75 8.57
N LEU A 484 14.11 16.37 9.14
CA LEU A 484 13.03 15.68 9.82
C LEU A 484 12.22 14.81 8.86
N ASN A 485 11.94 15.31 7.66
CA ASN A 485 11.24 14.51 6.65
C ASN A 485 12.07 13.29 6.24
N ALA A 486 13.37 13.50 5.95
CA ALA A 486 14.28 12.40 5.62
C ALA A 486 14.44 11.41 6.79
N ALA A 487 14.46 11.90 8.04
CA ALA A 487 14.43 11.05 9.22
C ALA A 487 13.16 10.22 9.29
N ASN A 488 11.98 10.84 9.10
CA ASN A 488 10.70 10.14 9.15
C ASN A 488 10.64 9.00 8.11
N GLN A 489 11.09 9.26 6.87
CA GLN A 489 11.16 8.24 5.82
C GLN A 489 12.14 7.11 6.15
N ALA A 490 13.30 7.43 6.72
CA ALA A 490 14.27 6.43 7.14
C ALA A 490 13.74 5.57 8.31
N LEU A 491 13.11 6.18 9.32
CA LEU A 491 12.54 5.47 10.46
C LEU A 491 11.36 4.58 10.03
N LEU A 492 10.54 5.06 9.08
CA LEU A 492 9.48 4.27 8.45
C LEU A 492 9.99 2.98 7.84
N LEU A 493 11.06 3.05 7.05
CA LEU A 493 11.72 1.87 6.49
C LEU A 493 12.19 0.92 7.60
N LEU A 494 12.82 1.46 8.65
CA LEU A 494 13.32 0.63 9.75
C LEU A 494 12.19 -0.10 10.48
N LYS A 495 11.04 0.55 10.68
CA LYS A 495 9.88 -0.06 11.35
C LYS A 495 9.24 -1.20 10.56
N GLN A 496 9.44 -1.23 9.25
CA GLN A 496 8.99 -2.33 8.38
C GLN A 496 9.91 -3.55 8.43
N LEU A 497 11.07 -3.47 9.09
CA LEU A 497 12.05 -4.54 9.12
C LEU A 497 12.10 -5.23 10.49
N PRO A 498 12.27 -6.57 10.52
CA PRO A 498 12.50 -7.28 11.77
C PRO A 498 13.88 -6.97 12.36
N ASP A 499 14.00 -7.15 13.69
CA ASP A 499 15.27 -7.10 14.42
C ASP A 499 16.08 -5.80 14.24
N VAL A 500 15.40 -4.66 14.21
CA VAL A 500 16.06 -3.33 14.26
C VAL A 500 16.22 -2.90 15.70
N SER A 501 17.44 -2.59 16.12
CA SER A 501 17.73 -2.19 17.49
C SER A 501 17.37 -0.73 17.76
N PRO A 502 16.99 -0.36 19.00
CA PRO A 502 16.74 1.04 19.39
C PRO A 502 17.90 2.00 19.07
N GLN A 503 19.14 1.51 19.10
CA GLN A 503 20.32 2.29 18.72
C GLN A 503 20.32 2.67 17.22
N GLN A 504 19.80 1.80 16.34
CA GLN A 504 19.72 2.07 14.92
C GLN A 504 18.76 3.24 14.63
N TYR A 505 17.58 3.26 15.28
CA TYR A 505 16.64 4.38 15.22
C TYR A 505 17.30 5.69 15.71
N ARG A 506 18.03 5.64 16.83
CA ARG A 506 18.72 6.81 17.38
C ARG A 506 19.76 7.40 16.42
N LEU A 507 20.53 6.57 15.74
CA LEU A 507 21.58 7.05 14.82
C LEU A 507 20.98 7.87 13.67
N VAL A 508 19.79 7.51 13.18
CA VAL A 508 19.06 8.27 12.15
C VAL A 508 18.70 9.68 12.63
N LEU A 509 18.55 9.90 13.94
CA LEU A 509 18.24 11.21 14.52
C LEU A 509 19.49 12.07 14.83
N GLY A 510 20.70 11.54 14.62
CA GLY A 510 21.95 12.24 14.88
C GLY A 510 22.17 13.44 13.95
N LYS A 511 22.58 14.60 14.49
CA LYS A 511 22.95 15.77 13.67
C LYS A 511 24.34 15.65 13.01
N ASP A 512 25.09 14.61 13.35
CA ASP A 512 26.42 14.35 12.80
C ASP A 512 26.37 13.78 11.36
N ASN A 513 27.54 13.68 10.73
CA ASN A 513 27.71 13.15 9.37
C ASN A 513 27.10 11.74 9.25
N LYS A 514 27.21 10.92 10.31
CA LYS A 514 26.65 9.56 10.37
C LYS A 514 25.13 9.57 10.24
N GLY A 515 24.44 10.37 11.04
CA GLY A 515 22.99 10.49 10.95
C GLY A 515 22.53 11.09 9.62
N GLU A 516 23.27 12.07 9.08
CA GLU A 516 22.97 12.64 7.76
C GLU A 516 23.12 11.62 6.63
N ALA A 517 24.20 10.83 6.62
CA ALA A 517 24.40 9.78 5.62
C ALA A 517 23.29 8.72 5.67
N LEU A 518 22.86 8.32 6.87
CA LEU A 518 21.74 7.40 7.05
C LEU A 518 20.42 7.96 6.51
N ARG A 519 20.09 9.22 6.84
CA ARG A 519 18.88 9.88 6.33
C ARG A 519 18.87 10.04 4.81
N LEU A 520 20.04 10.13 4.19
CA LEU A 520 20.19 10.26 2.74
C LEU A 520 20.06 8.93 2.00
N LEU A 521 20.58 7.84 2.58
CA LEU A 521 20.71 6.53 1.91
C LEU A 521 19.63 5.53 2.29
N LEU A 522 19.13 5.53 3.53
CA LEU A 522 18.10 4.58 3.97
C LEU A 522 16.81 4.70 3.14
N PRO A 523 16.22 5.90 2.90
CA PRO A 523 14.95 5.99 2.17
C PRO A 523 15.01 5.40 0.75
N GLN A 524 16.19 5.39 0.13
CA GLN A 524 16.39 4.83 -1.22
C GLN A 524 16.18 3.31 -1.28
N LEU A 525 16.27 2.62 -0.14
CA LEU A 525 16.08 1.16 -0.05
C LEU A 525 14.60 0.75 0.03
N ALA A 526 13.67 1.69 0.19
CA ALA A 526 12.25 1.39 0.37
C ALA A 526 11.63 0.64 -0.83
N ASN A 527 12.11 0.92 -2.04
CA ASN A 527 11.58 0.37 -3.30
C ASN A 527 12.08 -1.06 -3.62
N ILE A 528 12.92 -1.65 -2.77
CA ILE A 528 13.43 -3.00 -3.01
C ILE A 528 12.37 -4.01 -2.55
N GLU A 529 11.75 -4.72 -3.49
CA GLU A 529 10.63 -5.64 -3.21
C GLU A 529 10.99 -6.75 -2.22
N ASN A 530 12.21 -7.29 -2.29
CA ASN A 530 12.64 -8.38 -1.42
C ASN A 530 13.02 -7.85 -0.03
N GLU A 531 12.22 -8.19 0.99
CA GLU A 531 12.44 -7.78 2.38
C GLU A 531 13.78 -8.25 2.96
N GLY A 532 14.21 -9.49 2.66
CA GLY A 532 15.50 -10.01 3.09
C GLY A 532 16.69 -9.25 2.49
N TYR A 533 16.56 -8.80 1.24
CA TYR A 533 17.54 -7.91 0.61
C TYR A 533 17.53 -6.54 1.27
N ARG A 534 16.35 -5.94 1.51
CA ARG A 534 16.22 -4.66 2.23
C ARG A 534 16.93 -4.71 3.58
N LYS A 535 16.64 -5.72 4.40
CA LYS A 535 17.28 -5.92 5.71
C LYS A 535 18.80 -6.04 5.60
N SER A 536 19.28 -6.85 4.66
CA SER A 536 20.72 -7.04 4.44
C SER A 536 21.43 -5.75 4.05
N LEU A 537 20.80 -4.93 3.19
CA LEU A 537 21.35 -3.65 2.75
C LEU A 537 21.34 -2.59 3.87
N VAL A 538 20.30 -2.58 4.71
CA VAL A 538 20.27 -1.76 5.93
C VAL A 538 21.43 -2.14 6.86
N ASP A 539 21.64 -3.44 7.09
CA ASP A 539 22.77 -3.90 7.91
C ASP A 539 24.14 -3.50 7.32
N VAL A 540 24.28 -3.51 5.99
CA VAL A 540 25.49 -3.02 5.29
C VAL A 540 25.71 -1.52 5.54
N LEU A 541 24.65 -0.70 5.53
CA LEU A 541 24.77 0.74 5.86
C LEU A 541 25.19 0.95 7.31
N TYR A 542 24.57 0.25 8.26
CA TYR A 542 24.94 0.37 9.67
C TYR A 542 26.35 -0.15 9.96
N ALA A 543 26.80 -1.20 9.25
CA ALA A 543 28.20 -1.63 9.30
C ALA A 543 29.15 -0.52 8.81
N GLY A 544 28.76 0.26 7.80
CA GLY A 544 29.49 1.46 7.35
C GLY A 544 29.60 2.55 8.40
N VAL A 545 28.53 2.80 9.16
CA VAL A 545 28.50 3.77 10.26
C VAL A 545 29.46 3.38 11.41
N ILE A 546 29.69 2.08 11.59
CA ILE A 546 30.73 1.54 12.48
C ILE A 546 32.11 1.73 11.85
N GLY A 547 32.28 1.36 10.58
CA GLY A 547 33.49 1.65 9.80
C GLY A 547 33.53 0.98 8.42
N ILE A 548 34.31 1.58 7.49
CA ILE A 548 34.43 1.12 6.09
C ILE A 548 34.94 -0.33 5.99
N GLN A 549 35.84 -0.75 6.88
CA GLN A 549 36.35 -2.13 6.93
C GLN A 549 35.24 -3.13 7.33
N THR A 550 34.47 -2.80 8.37
CA THR A 550 33.33 -3.61 8.84
C THR A 550 32.28 -3.76 7.72
N GLN A 551 31.99 -2.66 7.01
CA GLN A 551 31.12 -2.70 5.85
C GLN A 551 31.66 -3.59 4.74
N GLY A 552 32.95 -3.49 4.41
CA GLY A 552 33.60 -4.35 3.41
C GLY A 552 33.45 -5.84 3.75
N ASN A 553 33.69 -6.22 5.01
CA ASN A 553 33.52 -7.60 5.47
C ASN A 553 32.08 -8.09 5.35
N LYS A 554 31.10 -7.22 5.65
CA LYS A 554 29.67 -7.54 5.51
C LYS A 554 29.29 -7.75 4.04
N VAL A 555 29.80 -6.93 3.11
CA VAL A 555 29.57 -7.08 1.66
C VAL A 555 30.22 -8.37 1.13
N LEU A 556 31.45 -8.67 1.53
CA LEU A 556 32.16 -9.90 1.12
C LEU A 556 31.47 -11.20 1.56
N ALA A 557 30.68 -11.15 2.63
CA ALA A 557 29.92 -12.30 3.12
C ALA A 557 28.66 -12.61 2.28
N ILE A 558 28.26 -11.72 1.36
CA ILE A 558 27.05 -11.88 0.54
C ILE A 558 27.33 -12.85 -0.61
N LYS A 559 26.57 -13.96 -0.66
CA LYS A 559 26.70 -14.99 -1.69
C LYS A 559 25.80 -14.77 -2.90
N ASP A 560 24.65 -14.12 -2.70
CA ASP A 560 23.71 -13.82 -3.76
C ASP A 560 24.26 -12.71 -4.67
N ARG A 561 24.36 -12.98 -5.98
CA ARG A 561 24.95 -12.06 -6.95
C ARG A 561 24.17 -10.75 -7.12
N LYS A 562 22.83 -10.81 -7.07
CA LYS A 562 21.99 -9.61 -7.22
C LYS A 562 22.11 -8.73 -5.98
N LEU A 563 22.03 -9.32 -4.79
CA LEU A 563 22.23 -8.61 -3.54
C LEU A 563 23.65 -8.05 -3.41
N LEU A 564 24.67 -8.79 -3.86
CA LEU A 564 26.06 -8.34 -3.85
C LEU A 564 26.23 -7.06 -4.68
N ALA A 565 25.70 -7.03 -5.91
CA ALA A 565 25.77 -5.85 -6.77
C ALA A 565 25.10 -4.62 -6.14
N LEU A 566 23.92 -4.80 -5.51
CA LEU A 566 23.24 -3.74 -4.77
C LEU A 566 24.06 -3.26 -3.57
N ALA A 567 24.68 -4.19 -2.82
CA ALA A 567 25.47 -3.88 -1.64
C ALA A 567 26.80 -3.19 -1.98
N GLU A 568 27.45 -3.56 -3.08
CA GLU A 568 28.65 -2.90 -3.61
C GLU A 568 28.36 -1.47 -4.03
N ASN A 569 27.28 -1.26 -4.79
CA ASN A 569 26.82 0.07 -5.17
C ASN A 569 26.47 0.94 -3.94
N LEU A 570 25.78 0.36 -2.96
CA LEU A 570 25.43 1.05 -1.71
C LEU A 570 26.68 1.43 -0.89
N ARG A 571 27.66 0.52 -0.83
CA ARG A 571 28.96 0.78 -0.18
C ARG A 571 29.72 1.90 -0.87
N GLU A 572 29.79 1.91 -2.20
CA GLU A 572 30.44 2.97 -2.97
C GLU A 572 29.80 4.35 -2.67
N ARG A 573 28.46 4.42 -2.71
CA ARG A 573 27.71 5.63 -2.33
C ARG A 573 28.02 6.07 -0.91
N PHE A 574 27.96 5.15 0.05
CA PHE A 574 28.24 5.45 1.46
C PHE A 574 29.64 6.04 1.66
N ILE A 575 30.67 5.40 1.09
CA ILE A 575 32.06 5.87 1.19
C ILE A 575 32.18 7.29 0.62
N CYS A 576 31.64 7.53 -0.58
CA CYS A 576 31.74 8.84 -1.22
C CYS A 576 30.98 9.93 -0.44
N VAL A 577 29.80 9.62 0.10
CA VAL A 577 29.04 10.53 0.98
C VAL A 577 29.88 10.91 2.20
N THR A 578 30.41 9.92 2.92
CA THR A 578 31.20 10.17 4.14
C THR A 578 32.47 10.97 3.85
N LEU A 579 33.18 10.66 2.77
CA LEU A 579 34.35 11.41 2.33
C LEU A 579 34.03 12.88 2.05
N MET A 580 32.94 13.14 1.32
CA MET A 580 32.53 14.51 1.00
C MET A 580 32.15 15.30 2.26
N GLN A 581 31.46 14.65 3.20
CA GLN A 581 31.12 15.24 4.49
C GLN A 581 32.38 15.54 5.33
N ASP A 582 33.34 14.62 5.38
CA ASP A 582 34.61 14.80 6.12
C ASP A 582 35.47 15.92 5.53
N LEU A 583 35.44 16.07 4.20
CA LEU A 583 36.05 17.19 3.49
C LEU A 583 35.24 18.50 3.66
N LYS A 584 34.08 18.50 4.30
CA LYS A 584 33.19 19.67 4.45
C LYS A 584 32.81 20.27 3.08
N ILE A 585 32.49 19.41 2.12
CA ILE A 585 31.98 19.80 0.81
C ILE A 585 30.52 20.26 0.93
N HIS A 586 30.07 21.15 0.04
CA HIS A 586 28.72 21.71 0.05
C HIS A 586 27.63 20.62 -0.06
N LYS A 587 26.53 20.76 0.71
CA LYS A 587 25.41 19.80 0.82
C LYS A 587 24.92 19.25 -0.52
N LYS A 588 24.74 20.13 -1.52
CA LYS A 588 24.31 19.75 -2.88
C LYS A 588 25.19 18.66 -3.52
N LEU A 589 26.51 18.70 -3.33
CA LEU A 589 27.41 17.67 -3.88
C LEU A 589 27.32 16.35 -3.09
N VAL A 590 27.09 16.43 -1.77
CA VAL A 590 26.85 15.26 -0.91
C VAL A 590 25.55 14.55 -1.30
N GLU A 591 24.49 15.31 -1.55
CA GLU A 591 23.20 14.77 -2.02
C GLU A 591 23.32 14.15 -3.42
N TRP A 592 24.10 14.79 -4.30
CA TRP A 592 24.35 14.29 -5.65
C TRP A 592 25.08 12.95 -5.64
N VAL A 593 26.16 12.83 -4.88
CA VAL A 593 26.98 11.61 -4.86
C VAL A 593 26.23 10.40 -4.29
N ALA A 594 25.16 10.64 -3.53
CA ALA A 594 24.29 9.60 -3.01
C ALA A 594 23.23 9.09 -4.00
N GLN A 595 23.05 9.73 -5.16
CA GLN A 595 22.01 9.36 -6.13
C GLN A 595 22.34 8.08 -6.91
N GLU A 596 21.29 7.36 -7.32
CA GLU A 596 21.38 6.14 -8.12
C GLU A 596 21.12 6.42 -9.61
N ASN A 597 21.88 7.35 -10.19
CA ASN A 597 21.88 7.64 -11.63
C ASN A 597 23.30 7.52 -12.22
N GLU A 598 23.40 7.50 -13.55
CA GLU A 598 24.65 7.25 -14.26
C GLU A 598 25.64 8.42 -14.12
N GLU A 599 25.17 9.66 -14.07
CA GLU A 599 26.03 10.84 -13.88
C GLU A 599 26.65 10.86 -12.48
N ALA A 600 25.87 10.57 -11.43
CA ALA A 600 26.37 10.43 -10.07
C ALA A 600 27.35 9.25 -9.93
N LYS A 601 27.12 8.16 -10.68
CA LYS A 601 28.05 7.02 -10.76
C LYS A 601 29.37 7.41 -11.42
N ARG A 602 29.35 8.13 -12.55
CA ARG A 602 30.57 8.69 -13.15
C ARG A 602 31.29 9.63 -12.18
N PHE A 603 30.55 10.45 -11.45
CA PHE A 603 31.13 11.31 -10.43
C PHE A 603 31.80 10.51 -9.30
N ARG A 604 31.18 9.44 -8.80
CA ARG A 604 31.79 8.51 -7.83
C ARG A 604 33.05 7.82 -8.35
N GLN A 605 33.08 7.47 -9.63
CA GLN A 605 34.29 6.94 -10.27
C GLN A 605 35.43 7.97 -10.27
N ILE A 606 35.13 9.24 -10.62
CA ILE A 606 36.11 10.33 -10.54
C ILE A 606 36.66 10.46 -9.12
N ILE A 607 35.79 10.50 -8.11
CA ILE A 607 36.18 10.60 -6.70
C ILE A 607 37.10 9.44 -6.31
N SER A 608 36.70 8.21 -6.66
CA SER A 608 37.47 7.00 -6.34
C SER A 608 38.86 7.01 -6.99
N ARG A 609 38.98 7.48 -8.23
CA ARG A 609 40.27 7.63 -8.93
C ARG A 609 41.15 8.68 -8.27
N VAL A 610 40.59 9.84 -7.95
CA VAL A 610 41.32 10.92 -7.27
C VAL A 610 41.83 10.46 -5.92
N GLU A 611 40.99 9.85 -5.08
CA GLU A 611 41.42 9.37 -3.76
C GLU A 611 42.46 8.25 -3.86
N ALA A 612 42.32 7.31 -4.82
CA ALA A 612 43.30 6.25 -5.03
C ALA A 612 44.67 6.82 -5.38
N GLN A 613 44.73 7.78 -6.31
CA GLN A 613 46.00 8.40 -6.72
C GLN A 613 46.60 9.27 -5.62
N CYS A 614 45.78 10.07 -4.91
CA CYS A 614 46.26 10.85 -3.77
C CYS A 614 46.84 9.95 -2.67
N LYS A 615 46.25 8.77 -2.44
CA LYS A 615 46.77 7.78 -1.50
C LYS A 615 48.12 7.21 -1.95
N VAL A 616 48.25 6.80 -3.21
CA VAL A 616 49.53 6.28 -3.77
C VAL A 616 50.65 7.32 -3.61
N ILE A 617 50.38 8.58 -3.94
CA ILE A 617 51.35 9.67 -3.76
C ILE A 617 51.72 9.85 -2.28
N SER A 618 50.72 9.85 -1.38
CA SER A 618 50.95 10.00 0.06
C SER A 618 51.82 8.88 0.63
N GLU A 619 51.55 7.63 0.24
CA GLU A 619 52.31 6.44 0.67
C GLU A 619 53.75 6.49 0.13
N ARG A 620 53.94 6.88 -1.13
CA ARG A 620 55.27 7.06 -1.73
C ARG A 620 56.09 8.11 -1.00
N LEU A 621 55.49 9.27 -0.73
CA LEU A 621 56.17 10.37 -0.02
C LEU A 621 56.47 10.01 1.45
N ALA A 622 55.68 9.12 2.06
CA ALA A 622 55.95 8.61 3.41
C ALA A 622 57.06 7.56 3.47
N GLY A 623 57.35 6.87 2.37
CA GLY A 623 58.29 5.74 2.31
C GLY A 623 59.78 6.10 2.38
N SER A 624 60.16 7.39 2.30
CA SER A 624 61.57 7.81 2.36
C SER A 624 61.78 9.09 3.17
N LYS A 625 62.89 9.14 3.92
CA LYS A 625 63.34 10.36 4.61
C LYS A 625 63.73 11.47 3.64
N SER A 626 64.12 11.16 2.40
CA SER A 626 64.47 12.15 1.39
C SER A 626 63.28 13.01 0.93
N TYR A 627 62.04 12.56 1.17
CA TYR A 627 60.83 13.25 0.71
C TYR A 627 60.10 14.04 1.81
N GLN A 628 60.68 14.21 3.01
CA GLN A 628 59.99 14.83 4.16
C GLN A 628 59.43 16.24 3.87
N ASN A 629 60.19 17.09 3.16
CA ASN A 629 59.74 18.43 2.79
C ASN A 629 58.56 18.38 1.79
N MET A 630 58.65 17.51 0.77
CA MET A 630 57.59 17.29 -0.21
C MET A 630 56.34 16.72 0.46
N LYS A 631 56.51 15.77 1.38
CA LYS A 631 55.43 15.19 2.18
C LYS A 631 54.67 16.27 2.96
N SER A 632 55.37 17.15 3.68
CA SER A 632 54.73 18.22 4.45
C SER A 632 53.97 19.21 3.56
N ALA A 633 54.53 19.56 2.40
CA ALA A 633 53.87 20.43 1.42
C ALA A 633 52.63 19.76 0.80
N TRP A 634 52.75 18.48 0.42
CA TRP A 634 51.66 17.68 -0.11
C TRP A 634 50.51 17.54 0.89
N GLU A 635 50.80 17.22 2.16
CA GLU A 635 49.79 17.07 3.21
C GLU A 635 48.96 18.34 3.40
N LYS A 636 49.58 19.52 3.26
CA LYS A 636 48.90 20.82 3.32
C LYS A 636 48.05 21.12 2.07
N ALA A 637 48.49 20.69 0.89
CA ALA A 637 47.86 21.06 -0.39
C ALA A 637 46.80 20.06 -0.87
N GLN A 638 46.93 18.77 -0.56
CA GLN A 638 46.10 17.71 -1.14
C GLN A 638 44.61 17.82 -0.82
N VAL A 639 44.24 18.41 0.32
CA VAL A 639 42.82 18.60 0.69
C VAL A 639 42.16 19.61 -0.26
N ASP A 640 42.80 20.74 -0.49
CA ASP A 640 42.28 21.79 -1.38
C ASP A 640 42.26 21.34 -2.84
N TYR A 641 43.31 20.62 -3.28
CA TYR A 641 43.37 19.99 -4.59
C TYR A 641 42.15 19.10 -4.84
N ARG A 642 41.87 18.14 -3.95
CA ARG A 642 40.71 17.23 -4.07
C ARG A 642 39.39 17.99 -4.16
N LYS A 643 39.16 18.97 -3.27
CA LYS A 643 37.94 19.80 -3.28
C LYS A 643 37.74 20.51 -4.62
N LYS A 644 38.80 21.09 -5.18
CA LYS A 644 38.74 21.80 -6.45
C LYS A 644 38.46 20.85 -7.62
N VAL A 645 39.11 19.69 -7.67
CA VAL A 645 38.85 18.67 -8.70
C VAL A 645 37.40 18.19 -8.63
N TYR A 646 36.87 17.89 -7.43
CA TYR A 646 35.47 17.47 -7.27
C TYR A 646 34.48 18.53 -7.71
N LYS A 647 34.74 19.81 -7.38
CA LYS A 647 33.88 20.90 -7.83
C LYS A 647 33.90 21.05 -9.36
N ILE A 648 35.07 21.02 -9.99
CA ILE A 648 35.20 21.15 -11.44
C ILE A 648 34.51 19.97 -12.15
N ALA A 649 34.71 18.75 -11.67
CA ALA A 649 34.07 17.56 -12.22
C ALA A 649 32.55 17.61 -12.09
N PHE A 650 32.03 18.03 -10.94
CA PHE A 650 30.60 18.23 -10.74
C PHE A 650 30.04 19.31 -11.68
N ASP A 651 30.69 20.46 -11.78
CA ASP A 651 30.25 21.56 -12.64
C ASP A 651 30.20 21.12 -14.12
N GLY A 652 31.19 20.35 -14.59
CA GLY A 652 31.23 19.82 -15.96
C GLY A 652 30.18 18.75 -16.24
N LEU A 653 29.91 17.86 -15.29
CA LEU A 653 28.84 16.86 -15.43
C LEU A 653 27.44 17.50 -15.44
N MET A 654 27.24 18.60 -14.68
CA MET A 654 25.97 19.31 -14.63
C MET A 654 25.77 20.30 -15.77
N HIS A 655 26.85 20.81 -16.36
CA HIS A 655 26.80 21.84 -17.41
C HIS A 655 27.79 21.49 -18.55
N PRO A 656 27.36 20.68 -19.54
CA PRO A 656 28.23 20.20 -20.62
C PRO A 656 28.91 21.28 -21.48
N ASN A 657 28.44 22.53 -21.38
CA ASN A 657 28.99 23.70 -22.09
C ASN A 657 30.14 24.38 -21.34
N VAL A 658 30.43 23.99 -20.10
CA VAL A 658 31.56 24.54 -19.32
C VAL A 658 32.83 23.78 -19.70
N SER A 659 33.77 24.45 -20.37
CA SER A 659 35.11 23.89 -20.58
C SER A 659 35.80 23.69 -19.23
N ILE A 660 35.98 22.42 -18.84
CA ILE A 660 36.64 22.06 -17.58
C ILE A 660 38.17 21.99 -17.69
N ARG A 661 38.71 21.89 -18.92
CA ARG A 661 40.12 21.64 -19.20
C ARG A 661 41.04 22.69 -18.58
N GLU A 662 40.80 23.97 -18.85
CA GLU A 662 41.63 25.07 -18.34
C GLU A 662 41.58 25.19 -16.81
N LYS A 663 40.39 24.98 -16.23
CA LYS A 663 40.21 24.99 -14.77
C LYS A 663 40.97 23.84 -14.12
N LEU A 664 40.90 22.64 -14.69
CA LEU A 664 41.59 21.48 -14.17
C LEU A 664 43.11 21.62 -14.32
N GLN A 665 43.61 22.20 -15.43
CA GLN A 665 45.05 22.45 -15.66
C GLN A 665 45.60 23.44 -14.63
N SER A 666 44.84 24.49 -14.31
CA SER A 666 45.22 25.47 -13.28
C SER A 666 45.35 24.82 -11.89
N VAL A 667 44.42 23.92 -11.54
CA VAL A 667 44.45 23.18 -10.26
C VAL A 667 45.61 22.19 -10.22
N GLU A 668 45.86 21.51 -11.33
CA GLU A 668 46.93 20.53 -11.51
C GLU A 668 48.31 21.17 -11.36
N LYS A 669 48.56 22.33 -11.98
CA LYS A 669 49.85 23.02 -11.91
C LYS A 669 50.31 23.26 -10.47
N ASN A 670 49.41 23.73 -9.61
CA ASN A 670 49.72 24.02 -8.22
C ASN A 670 50.16 22.78 -7.42
N ILE A 671 49.64 21.60 -7.75
CA ILE A 671 50.02 20.36 -7.06
C ILE A 671 51.27 19.74 -7.69
N LEU A 672 51.46 19.89 -9.01
CA LEU A 672 52.68 19.47 -9.71
C LEU A 672 53.92 20.20 -9.21
N ASP A 673 53.82 21.50 -8.89
CA ASP A 673 54.93 22.27 -8.31
C ASP A 673 55.46 21.68 -6.98
N ILE A 674 54.65 20.85 -6.31
CA ILE A 674 55.02 20.16 -5.06
C ILE A 674 55.60 18.77 -5.32
N VAL A 675 54.96 17.98 -6.18
CA VAL A 675 55.30 16.56 -6.36
C VAL A 675 56.26 16.29 -7.52
N ASP A 676 56.45 17.27 -8.39
CA ASP A 676 57.34 17.27 -9.55
C ASP A 676 58.14 18.59 -9.63
N PRO A 677 58.87 18.96 -8.56
CA PRO A 677 59.55 20.25 -8.50
C PRO A 677 60.70 20.33 -9.51
N GLN A 678 60.89 21.49 -10.13
CA GLN A 678 62.03 21.70 -11.01
C GLN A 678 63.35 21.65 -10.22
N VAL A 679 64.28 20.81 -10.68
CA VAL A 679 65.63 20.73 -10.12
C VAL A 679 66.36 22.07 -10.36
N GLU A 680 67.02 22.60 -9.33
CA GLU A 680 67.78 23.86 -9.42
C GLU A 680 68.92 23.78 -10.46
N PRO A 681 69.23 24.87 -11.18
CA PRO A 681 70.29 24.88 -12.19
C PRO A 681 71.67 24.55 -11.59
N GLY A 682 72.37 23.56 -12.15
CA GLY A 682 73.72 23.16 -11.73
C GLY A 682 74.29 21.98 -12.51
N ILE A 683 75.54 21.58 -12.21
CA ILE A 683 76.25 20.48 -12.90
C ILE A 683 75.46 19.16 -12.78
N TYR A 684 74.86 18.90 -11.62
CA TYR A 684 74.04 17.72 -11.39
C TYR A 684 72.81 17.66 -12.31
N LYS A 685 72.13 18.80 -12.52
CA LYS A 685 70.99 18.91 -13.44
C LYS A 685 71.43 18.67 -14.89
N PHE A 686 72.54 19.28 -15.31
CA PHE A 686 73.08 19.11 -16.65
C PHE A 686 73.39 17.64 -16.97
N VAL A 687 74.01 16.91 -16.03
CA VAL A 687 74.31 15.48 -16.20
C VAL A 687 73.03 14.65 -16.27
N MET A 688 72.04 14.93 -15.41
CA MET A 688 70.74 14.24 -15.43
C MET A 688 69.98 14.49 -16.75
N ASP A 689 69.95 15.73 -17.24
CA ASP A 689 69.27 16.08 -18.49
C ASP A 689 69.89 15.34 -19.69
N VAL A 690 71.22 15.26 -19.77
CA VAL A 690 71.93 14.49 -20.80
C VAL A 690 71.60 13.00 -20.73
N LEU A 691 71.57 12.42 -19.53
CA LEU A 691 71.22 11.01 -19.33
C LEU A 691 69.77 10.71 -19.71
N ILE A 692 68.84 11.61 -19.36
CA ILE A 692 67.42 11.49 -19.72
C ILE A 692 67.27 11.52 -21.26
N VAL A 693 67.95 12.45 -21.93
CA VAL A 693 67.92 12.56 -23.41
C VAL A 693 68.47 11.30 -24.07
N LEU A 694 69.63 10.81 -23.64
CA LEU A 694 70.22 9.58 -24.17
C LEU A 694 69.33 8.36 -23.95
N THR A 695 68.73 8.23 -22.76
CA THR A 695 67.84 7.11 -22.43
C THR A 695 66.57 7.15 -23.27
N ASN A 696 65.99 8.32 -23.49
CA ASN A 696 64.83 8.47 -24.37
C ASN A 696 65.13 8.15 -25.83
N LEU A 697 66.30 8.55 -26.31
CA LEU A 697 66.76 8.24 -27.67
C LEU A 697 66.91 6.73 -27.86
N ILE A 698 67.49 6.04 -26.88
CA ILE A 698 67.61 4.57 -26.88
C ILE A 698 66.22 3.91 -26.85
N ILE A 699 65.31 4.32 -25.96
CA ILE A 699 63.96 3.74 -25.87
C ILE A 699 63.19 3.93 -27.18
N THR A 700 63.28 5.11 -27.79
CA THR A 700 62.58 5.43 -29.03
C THR A 700 63.08 4.58 -30.19
N LEU A 701 64.41 4.43 -30.31
CA LEU A 701 65.05 3.59 -31.33
C LEU A 701 64.75 2.10 -31.14
N CYS A 702 64.86 1.59 -29.91
CA CYS A 702 64.68 0.17 -29.61
C CYS A 702 63.22 -0.30 -29.70
N THR A 703 62.26 0.60 -29.44
CA THR A 703 60.82 0.25 -29.48
C THR A 703 60.12 0.70 -30.76
N GLY A 704 60.84 1.32 -31.71
CA GLY A 704 60.22 1.87 -32.92
C GLY A 704 59.08 2.83 -32.60
N PHE A 705 59.29 3.72 -31.61
CA PHE A 705 58.30 4.69 -31.11
C PHE A 705 57.06 4.12 -30.39
N THR A 706 56.84 2.80 -30.40
CA THR A 706 55.62 2.18 -29.82
C THR A 706 55.48 2.40 -28.32
N ALA A 707 56.57 2.30 -27.55
CA ALA A 707 56.53 2.52 -26.10
C ALA A 707 56.24 3.99 -25.75
N ASN A 708 56.79 4.93 -26.53
CA ASN A 708 56.53 6.37 -26.38
C ASN A 708 55.07 6.71 -26.71
N ALA A 709 54.49 6.11 -27.75
CA ALA A 709 53.09 6.28 -28.11
C ALA A 709 52.13 5.71 -27.05
N VAL A 710 52.41 4.50 -26.53
CA VAL A 710 51.65 3.90 -25.42
C VAL A 710 51.74 4.78 -24.16
N LYS A 711 52.92 5.27 -23.83
CA LYS A 711 53.12 6.19 -22.69
C LYS A 711 52.31 7.48 -22.87
N TYR A 712 52.38 8.12 -24.03
CA TYR A 712 51.65 9.34 -24.32
C TYR A 712 50.12 9.17 -24.21
N LYS A 713 49.61 8.03 -24.67
CA LYS A 713 48.19 7.68 -24.53
C LYS A 713 47.77 7.54 -23.06
N LEU A 714 48.63 6.97 -22.22
CA LEU A 714 48.33 6.75 -20.79
C LEU A 714 48.56 7.99 -19.90
N THR A 715 49.60 8.79 -20.16
CA THR A 715 50.04 9.86 -19.24
C THR A 715 50.07 11.25 -19.86
N GLY A 716 49.94 11.37 -21.18
CA GLY A 716 50.10 12.64 -21.90
C GLY A 716 51.53 13.10 -22.12
N ASN A 717 52.50 12.27 -21.74
CA ASN A 717 53.91 12.59 -21.88
C ASN A 717 54.60 11.56 -22.77
N LEU A 718 55.30 12.05 -23.79
CA LEU A 718 55.98 11.22 -24.79
C LEU A 718 57.32 10.67 -24.27
N TRP A 719 57.97 11.38 -23.34
CA TRP A 719 59.34 11.10 -22.92
C TRP A 719 59.39 10.44 -21.54
N PHE A 720 60.23 9.44 -21.37
CA PHE A 720 60.55 8.74 -20.12
C PHE A 720 61.51 9.54 -19.23
N PHE A 721 61.40 9.40 -17.91
CA PHE A 721 62.33 9.97 -16.92
C PHE A 721 62.47 11.50 -16.84
N ASN A 722 61.66 12.26 -17.58
CA ASN A 722 61.65 13.73 -17.56
C ASN A 722 60.81 14.33 -16.43
N GLN A 723 60.11 13.50 -15.64
CA GLN A 723 59.17 13.88 -14.60
C GLN A 723 59.23 12.86 -13.45
N THR A 724 58.81 13.25 -12.25
CA THR A 724 58.63 12.30 -11.14
C THR A 724 57.44 11.37 -11.39
N SER A 725 57.47 10.16 -10.84
CA SER A 725 56.33 9.22 -10.92
C SER A 725 55.05 9.80 -10.32
N SER A 726 55.16 10.64 -9.28
CA SER A 726 54.01 11.35 -8.69
C SER A 726 53.45 12.42 -9.64
N GLY A 727 54.31 13.10 -10.40
CA GLY A 727 53.89 14.02 -11.45
C GLY A 727 53.21 13.33 -12.61
N GLU A 728 53.70 12.15 -13.02
CA GLU A 728 53.05 11.33 -14.06
C GLU A 728 51.64 10.86 -13.63
N GLU A 729 51.46 10.47 -12.36
CA GLU A 729 50.17 10.06 -11.81
C GLU A 729 49.14 11.19 -11.79
N ILE A 730 49.55 12.41 -11.42
CA ILE A 730 48.66 13.59 -11.44
C ILE A 730 48.22 13.94 -12.87
N ARG A 731 49.13 13.88 -13.85
CA ARG A 731 48.82 14.13 -15.27
C ARG A 731 47.92 13.06 -15.88
N ALA A 732 48.16 11.79 -15.54
CA ALA A 732 47.29 10.69 -15.93
C ALA A 732 45.88 10.86 -15.33
N LEU A 733 45.80 11.20 -14.03
CA LEU A 733 44.53 11.48 -13.36
C LEU A 733 43.78 12.64 -14.02
N HIS A 734 44.47 13.73 -14.36
CA HIS A 734 43.88 14.87 -15.08
C HIS A 734 43.18 14.41 -16.38
N LYS A 735 43.86 13.60 -17.19
CA LYS A 735 43.29 13.04 -18.43
C LYS A 735 42.09 12.14 -18.16
N GLU A 736 42.18 11.27 -17.15
CA GLU A 736 41.07 10.38 -16.77
C GLU A 736 39.83 11.17 -16.32
N VAL A 737 40.00 12.23 -15.54
CA VAL A 737 38.88 13.10 -15.11
C VAL A 737 38.22 13.74 -16.33
N ILE A 738 38.98 14.29 -17.28
CA ILE A 738 38.42 14.86 -18.52
C ILE A 738 37.62 13.80 -19.28
N LYS A 739 38.18 12.60 -19.46
CA LYS A 739 37.51 11.51 -20.19
C LYS A 739 36.18 11.09 -19.54
N LEU A 740 36.11 11.09 -18.21
CA LEU A 740 34.90 10.71 -17.48
C LEU A 740 33.82 11.81 -17.49
N VAL A 741 34.20 13.08 -17.67
CA VAL A 741 33.27 14.21 -17.78
C VAL A 741 32.84 14.45 -19.23
N GLU A 742 33.76 14.35 -20.19
CA GLU A 742 33.57 14.64 -21.62
C GLU A 742 33.96 13.43 -22.52
N PRO A 743 33.19 12.32 -22.50
CA PRO A 743 33.56 11.11 -23.23
C PRO A 743 33.52 11.28 -24.75
N GLU A 744 32.69 12.18 -25.29
CA GLU A 744 32.49 12.36 -26.73
C GLU A 744 33.54 13.27 -27.40
N LYS A 745 34.24 14.13 -26.64
CA LYS A 745 35.21 15.11 -27.16
C LYS A 745 36.67 14.63 -27.11
N THR A 746 36.92 13.45 -26.53
CA THR A 746 38.29 12.95 -26.29
C THR A 746 38.84 12.09 -27.43
N ASP A 747 38.01 11.45 -28.24
CA ASP A 747 38.47 10.60 -29.35
C ASP A 747 38.91 11.38 -30.61
N GLU A 748 38.40 12.61 -30.85
CA GLU A 748 38.79 13.43 -32.01
C GLU A 748 40.16 14.11 -31.85
N ASN A 749 40.49 14.60 -30.65
CA ASN A 749 41.73 15.36 -30.41
C ASN A 749 42.99 14.47 -30.33
N ASP A 750 42.87 13.22 -29.88
CA ASP A 750 44.02 12.32 -29.71
C ASP A 750 44.56 11.81 -31.07
N MET A 751 43.72 11.79 -32.12
CA MET A 751 44.12 11.43 -33.49
C MET A 751 44.79 12.58 -34.25
N GLU A 752 44.33 13.83 -34.08
CA GLU A 752 44.90 14.99 -34.79
C GLU A 752 46.33 15.35 -34.30
N GLN A 753 46.64 15.19 -33.01
CA GLN A 753 47.98 15.50 -32.47
C GLN A 753 49.06 14.47 -32.84
N LEU A 754 48.69 13.20 -33.07
CA LEU A 754 49.61 12.17 -33.56
C LEU A 754 50.04 12.43 -35.01
N ILE A 755 49.15 12.99 -35.83
CA ILE A 755 49.43 13.32 -37.23
C ILE A 755 50.37 14.54 -37.34
N SER A 756 50.28 15.51 -36.43
CA SER A 756 51.20 16.67 -36.45
C SER A 756 52.63 16.33 -36.01
N CYS A 757 52.82 15.36 -35.11
CA CYS A 757 54.16 14.94 -34.68
C CYS A 757 54.90 14.08 -35.73
N GLY A 758 54.17 13.37 -36.60
CA GLY A 758 54.76 12.61 -37.72
C GLY A 758 55.24 13.48 -38.89
N GLN A 759 54.90 14.77 -38.91
CA GLN A 759 55.32 15.72 -39.96
C GLN A 759 56.56 16.55 -39.59
N MET A 760 57.18 16.32 -38.42
CA MET A 760 58.45 16.95 -38.02
C MET A 760 59.51 15.92 -37.60
N CYS A 761 59.76 14.92 -38.44
CA CYS A 761 60.97 14.09 -38.40
C CYS A 761 61.70 14.16 -39.74
#